data_AF-A0A914NGT6-F1
#
_entry.id   AF-A0A914NGT6-F1
#
_cell.length_a   1.000
_cell.length_b   1.000
_cell.length_c   1.000
_cell.angle_alpha   90.00
_cell.angle_beta   90.00
_cell.angle_gamma   90.00
#
_symmetry.space_group_name_H-M   'P 1'
#
loop_
_entity.id
_entity.type
_entity.pdbx_description
1 polymer ?
#
loop_
_entity_poly.entity_id
_entity_poly.type
_entity_poly.pdbx_seq_one_letter_code
_entity_poly.pdbx_strand_id
1 'polypeptide(L)'
;MRNYFVIERIEPFASQSRNTRGEIAHIRFNNLADHPRPDLALTTLIEQLLDRVLTGRPAPLRVGLQVQPPNFHHPFTVPLRPVEQNNAAALAAAIERLNEISQAGIDLLSGTTTTKVVAVWPLTGQRTNNPAAQSGSHVPTGSCDLDQEHSVSSRCRSIVRVHNPNDRYCLARAVVIGLTKIRLVYQGDANNGPAHFRAFCQQQEQHLLFVNYLMNTAGLPYGLQEYSLEHAAILQRWLNQYYGEGHIRIVVFQKEQQYRIVFKGDGRAARYNLCLLLENNHYNYIGRPEQLLGVKRYCIDCERSVTRWSHWAGCRVVCRFCMRTGPDFPCQEEERIPCQNCGFVFPRRSCYDYHLINSAPNEMIRRDARTFASICQMRRICNNCHHIILAQQHHDCQQQQQRHQHQIICKICNGPHTEEQPCFIQPLKAEEDEEDDITENNNEQQPHQQQQQQQRARKHRRPIRLCFFDAETSQDDPVHISQNINGYRHVPLLIIAEVICEACIRAGINIEDVEQRAQGCFCGNPRGQRWRNWCSPPFRNAPGDNTAFPNNITFNHRRMFFHSFDNAEDNPVDQFLDYLLNHGSQNMLTICIAHNGGKYDFHLLLEALHRRSHPPTRLCTTGLKIYSMSLGGYHQRKVLFKDSLNYFFCELDALPKVFALPEDLATSKPFFPYLYIQRQHLHQRIRGLPAIQYYQPEYKKAEKREKLIEWYVQQTSVQITNFQLREQLIIYCVNDVAILRESVLRFRQLIGENTKNLDPFLTVSTAAGLALTTMRRCFLPENWIVHSPEGGYLRGRRASAESQRYIRFFELQHPESAGHIQHAQWALGEAHVEDCGYRLDGLWQRSPPLRPLAIEYMGCYYHGCPKCFPVRDQRLAAGRTAEELFERTQQRLWELEHRHGYQLHVVWGHEIKEKLSNNTQLRRKWFEIDCVRPMDPREDCLRGGRTEPFKLHHMCAEDEEILYIDIVSLYPYVMKARSFPIGHPNVLTRETLLLPPNNPLPWTTPEHNIYKGLLLVRVQPPNFMNGNLPPVLPYRTYDGRLTFPLCAKCADNRQQQPCTHRERERSWLTGYTHVELNYALERGYKVVDIYEVWNYEKWDPNLFRSYVNTFIGLKQQASGWPDGCASELDRADYLAEFERVEGIFLDPERIETKSWFAK
;
A
#
# COMPACT_ATOMS: atom_id res chain seq x y z
N MET A 1 35.51 16.00 -27.09
CA MET A 1 34.32 15.28 -26.58
C MET A 1 34.10 15.70 -25.14
N ARG A 2 32.95 16.28 -24.79
CA ARG A 2 32.65 16.70 -23.42
C ARG A 2 32.40 15.44 -22.56
N ASN A 3 33.15 15.26 -21.47
CA ASN A 3 32.91 14.15 -20.52
C ASN A 3 31.60 14.41 -19.78
N TYR A 4 30.57 13.59 -20.00
CA TYR A 4 29.25 13.76 -19.38
C TYR A 4 29.15 13.30 -17.92
N PHE A 5 30.12 12.49 -17.47
CA PHE A 5 30.26 12.02 -16.09
C PHE A 5 31.71 11.67 -15.76
N VAL A 6 32.01 11.59 -14.47
CA VAL A 6 33.30 11.18 -13.92
C VAL A 6 33.08 10.00 -12.96
N ILE A 7 33.84 8.91 -13.14
CA ILE A 7 33.89 7.80 -12.17
C ILE A 7 34.88 8.23 -11.09
N GLU A 8 34.41 8.44 -9.88
CA GLU A 8 35.23 8.96 -8.78
C GLU A 8 36.03 7.86 -8.10
N ARG A 9 35.43 6.68 -7.89
CA ARG A 9 36.09 5.50 -7.33
C ARG A 9 35.29 4.23 -7.58
N ILE A 10 35.97 3.08 -7.53
CA ILE A 10 35.36 1.75 -7.63
C ILE A 10 35.76 0.95 -6.39
N GLU A 11 34.78 0.42 -5.68
CA GLU A 11 34.99 -0.33 -4.44
C GLU A 11 34.40 -1.75 -4.55
N PRO A 12 35.05 -2.78 -4.00
CA PRO A 12 34.46 -4.09 -3.87
C PRO A 12 33.35 -4.06 -2.80
N PHE A 13 32.22 -4.71 -3.07
CA PHE A 13 31.11 -4.82 -2.11
C PHE A 13 30.92 -6.26 -1.67
N ALA A 14 30.78 -6.45 -0.35
CA ALA A 14 30.60 -7.75 0.26
C ALA A 14 29.22 -8.34 -0.10
N SER A 15 29.20 -9.21 -1.11
CA SER A 15 28.03 -10.03 -1.41
C SER A 15 27.84 -11.03 -0.28
N GLN A 16 26.63 -11.11 0.30
CA GLN A 16 26.28 -12.14 1.29
C GLN A 16 26.32 -13.57 0.70
N SER A 17 26.42 -13.69 -0.63
CA SER A 17 26.56 -14.98 -1.32
C SER A 17 28.04 -15.34 -1.48
N ARG A 18 28.44 -16.47 -0.87
CA ARG A 18 29.82 -17.01 -0.81
C ARG A 18 30.49 -17.26 -2.17
N ASN A 19 29.78 -17.17 -3.30
CA ASN A 19 30.27 -17.52 -4.64
C ASN A 19 30.28 -16.36 -5.65
N THR A 20 30.09 -15.12 -5.20
CA THR A 20 29.97 -13.95 -6.10
C THR A 20 30.84 -12.79 -5.64
N ARG A 21 31.43 -12.07 -6.60
CA ARG A 21 32.14 -10.82 -6.37
C ARG A 21 31.26 -9.67 -6.83
N GLY A 22 30.97 -8.73 -5.93
CA GLY A 22 30.26 -7.50 -6.25
C GLY A 22 31.22 -6.32 -6.33
N GLU A 23 31.00 -5.39 -7.25
CA GLU A 23 31.72 -4.12 -7.30
C GLU A 23 30.73 -2.96 -7.44
N ILE A 24 31.07 -1.85 -6.79
CA ILE A 24 30.30 -0.61 -6.77
C ILE A 24 31.15 0.49 -7.38
N ALA A 25 30.70 1.07 -8.49
CA ALA A 25 31.32 2.26 -9.09
C ALA A 25 30.56 3.51 -8.63
N HIS A 26 31.29 4.46 -8.02
CA HIS A 26 30.77 5.78 -7.63
C HIS A 26 30.99 6.78 -8.76
N ILE A 27 29.91 7.44 -9.20
CA ILE A 27 29.86 8.27 -10.39
C ILE A 27 29.24 9.61 -10.07
N ARG A 28 29.83 10.68 -10.61
CA ARG A 28 29.33 12.05 -10.56
C ARG A 28 29.01 12.55 -11.96
N PHE A 29 27.78 13.02 -12.16
CA PHE A 29 27.32 13.58 -13.45
C PHE A 29 27.70 15.07 -13.57
N ASN A 30 27.97 15.50 -14.82
CA ASN A 30 28.19 16.92 -15.16
C ASN A 30 26.87 17.55 -15.65
N ASN A 31 26.73 18.87 -15.51
CA ASN A 31 25.47 19.59 -15.76
C ASN A 31 24.91 19.36 -17.18
N LEU A 32 23.68 18.83 -17.27
CA LEU A 32 22.99 18.46 -18.51
C LEU A 32 22.24 19.62 -19.19
N ALA A 33 22.12 20.78 -18.53
CA ALA A 33 21.33 21.92 -19.00
C ALA A 33 21.82 22.53 -20.33
N ASP A 34 23.08 22.29 -20.72
CA ASP A 34 23.68 22.80 -21.97
C ASP A 34 23.55 21.83 -23.16
N HIS A 35 22.81 20.72 -23.03
CA HIS A 35 22.71 19.70 -24.08
C HIS A 35 21.58 20.00 -25.08
N PRO A 36 21.83 19.99 -26.41
CA PRO A 36 20.83 20.37 -27.42
C PRO A 36 19.65 19.38 -27.56
N ARG A 37 19.76 18.17 -27.01
CA ARG A 37 18.74 17.09 -27.03
C ARG A 37 18.72 16.31 -25.70
N PRO A 38 18.12 16.84 -24.62
CA PRO A 38 18.12 16.20 -23.29
C PRO A 38 17.26 14.93 -23.23
N ASP A 39 16.30 14.79 -24.15
CA ASP A 39 15.36 13.66 -24.31
C ASP A 39 16.02 12.35 -24.78
N LEU A 40 17.16 12.42 -25.48
CA LEU A 40 17.95 11.26 -25.90
C LEU A 40 19.23 11.09 -25.08
N ALA A 41 19.60 12.11 -24.30
CA ALA A 41 20.87 12.14 -23.58
C ALA A 41 20.95 11.07 -22.49
N LEU A 42 19.84 10.78 -21.80
CA LEU A 42 19.84 9.89 -20.63
C LEU A 42 20.16 8.43 -20.96
N THR A 43 19.51 7.87 -21.98
CA THR A 43 19.74 6.49 -22.41
C THR A 43 21.17 6.30 -22.91
N THR A 44 21.64 7.21 -23.77
CA THR A 44 23.02 7.18 -24.29
C THR A 44 24.06 7.38 -23.19
N LEU A 45 23.76 8.22 -22.19
CA LEU A 45 24.64 8.46 -21.04
C LEU A 45 24.71 7.25 -20.11
N ILE A 46 23.60 6.55 -19.88
CA ILE A 46 23.57 5.30 -19.10
C ILE A 46 24.26 4.17 -19.87
N GLU A 47 24.09 4.09 -21.18
CA GLU A 47 24.78 3.12 -22.04
C GLU A 47 26.29 3.33 -21.99
N GLN A 48 26.77 4.56 -22.22
CA GLN A 48 28.19 4.91 -22.09
C GLN A 48 28.73 4.67 -20.67
N LEU A 49 27.90 4.86 -19.65
CA LEU A 49 28.24 4.60 -18.27
C LEU A 49 28.42 3.11 -17.99
N LEU A 50 27.44 2.28 -18.41
CA LEU A 50 27.52 0.83 -18.26
C LEU A 50 28.69 0.28 -19.05
N ASP A 51 28.90 0.74 -20.29
CA ASP A 51 30.04 0.35 -21.10
C ASP A 51 31.33 0.70 -20.36
N ARG A 52 31.54 1.93 -19.88
CA ARG A 52 32.78 2.29 -19.15
C ARG A 52 32.97 1.53 -17.84
N VAL A 53 31.90 1.28 -17.08
CA VAL A 53 31.99 0.54 -15.80
C VAL A 53 32.28 -0.94 -16.04
N LEU A 54 31.78 -1.51 -17.14
CA LEU A 54 31.92 -2.93 -17.48
C LEU A 54 33.08 -3.22 -18.44
N THR A 55 33.67 -2.19 -19.06
CA THR A 55 34.80 -2.33 -19.99
C THR A 55 35.97 -3.02 -19.29
N GLY A 56 36.52 -4.07 -19.92
CA GLY A 56 37.63 -4.84 -19.39
C GLY A 56 37.26 -5.86 -18.30
N ARG A 57 35.95 -6.11 -18.08
CA ARG A 57 35.43 -7.11 -17.13
C ARG A 57 34.61 -8.19 -17.87
N PRO A 58 34.50 -9.42 -17.33
CA PRO A 58 33.59 -10.42 -17.87
C PRO A 58 32.11 -9.96 -17.78
N ALA A 59 31.19 -10.62 -18.48
CA ALA A 59 29.77 -10.25 -18.42
C ALA A 59 29.22 -10.44 -16.98
N PRO A 60 28.63 -9.40 -16.35
CA PRO A 60 28.06 -9.53 -15.01
C PRO A 60 26.78 -10.37 -15.03
N LEU A 61 26.54 -11.13 -13.96
CA LEU A 61 25.30 -11.89 -13.76
C LEU A 61 24.11 -10.97 -13.51
N ARG A 62 24.33 -9.87 -12.79
CA ARG A 62 23.31 -8.88 -12.46
C ARG A 62 23.91 -7.48 -12.40
N VAL A 63 23.13 -6.50 -12.84
CA VAL A 63 23.47 -5.08 -12.77
C VAL A 63 22.29 -4.34 -12.13
N GLY A 64 22.61 -3.34 -11.33
CA GLY A 64 21.68 -2.50 -10.60
C GLY A 64 22.23 -1.10 -10.49
N LEU A 65 21.35 -0.15 -10.22
CA LEU A 65 21.67 1.27 -10.24
C LEU A 65 21.07 1.93 -9.00
N GLN A 66 21.89 2.64 -8.24
CA GLN A 66 21.43 3.44 -7.12
C GLN A 66 21.79 4.91 -7.36
N VAL A 67 20.81 5.79 -7.33
CA VAL A 67 20.98 7.23 -7.61
C VAL A 67 20.61 8.01 -6.35
N GLN A 68 21.52 8.86 -5.88
CA GLN A 68 21.29 9.76 -4.75
C GLN A 68 21.44 11.22 -5.21
N PRO A 69 20.33 11.86 -5.59
CA PRO A 69 20.31 13.30 -5.82
C PRO A 69 20.59 14.08 -4.52
N PRO A 70 21.12 15.31 -4.61
CA PRO A 70 21.46 16.14 -3.44
C PRO A 70 20.28 16.37 -2.48
N ASN A 71 19.06 16.41 -3.01
CA ASN A 71 17.83 16.75 -2.27
C ASN A 71 17.06 15.51 -1.75
N PHE A 72 17.59 14.30 -1.89
CA PHE A 72 16.92 13.06 -1.47
C PHE A 72 17.53 12.51 -0.17
N HIS A 73 16.70 12.31 0.85
CA HIS A 73 17.13 11.68 2.12
C HIS A 73 17.48 10.19 1.97
N HIS A 74 16.91 9.51 0.98
CA HIS A 74 17.19 8.10 0.69
C HIS A 74 17.49 7.88 -0.79
N PRO A 75 18.49 7.04 -1.12
CA PRO A 75 18.88 6.81 -2.50
C PRO A 75 17.84 5.95 -3.25
N PHE A 76 17.47 6.38 -4.45
CA PHE A 76 16.62 5.59 -5.33
C PHE A 76 17.41 4.37 -5.83
N THR A 77 16.86 3.18 -5.65
CA THR A 77 17.58 1.94 -5.98
C THR A 77 16.80 1.11 -6.98
N VAL A 78 17.35 0.94 -8.17
CA VAL A 78 16.95 -0.10 -9.10
C VAL A 78 17.60 -1.41 -8.65
N PRO A 79 16.81 -2.43 -8.26
CA PRO A 79 17.35 -3.68 -7.73
C PRO A 79 18.20 -4.39 -8.78
N LEU A 80 19.20 -5.17 -8.31
CA LEU A 80 20.03 -6.03 -9.15
C LEU A 80 19.19 -7.03 -9.94
N ARG A 81 19.24 -6.94 -11.27
CA ARG A 81 18.57 -7.88 -12.20
C ARG A 81 19.55 -8.36 -13.28
N PRO A 82 19.24 -9.45 -13.99
CA PRO A 82 20.01 -9.83 -15.18
C PRO A 82 20.20 -8.65 -16.13
N VAL A 83 21.35 -8.59 -16.80
CA VAL A 83 21.74 -7.46 -17.68
C VAL A 83 20.69 -7.19 -18.76
N GLU A 84 20.06 -8.25 -19.27
CA GLU A 84 18.97 -8.17 -20.25
C GLU A 84 17.73 -7.39 -19.74
N GLN A 85 17.47 -7.45 -18.42
CA GLN A 85 16.33 -6.81 -17.77
C GLN A 85 16.65 -5.41 -17.23
N ASN A 86 17.90 -5.13 -16.90
CA ASN A 86 18.40 -3.82 -16.48
C ASN A 86 19.40 -3.27 -17.52
N ASN A 87 18.98 -3.24 -18.79
CA ASN A 87 19.72 -2.59 -19.87
C ASN A 87 19.57 -1.05 -19.80
N ALA A 88 20.37 -0.33 -20.60
CA ALA A 88 20.41 1.13 -20.56
C ALA A 88 19.03 1.80 -20.73
N ALA A 89 18.21 1.29 -21.65
CA ALA A 89 16.85 1.81 -21.87
C ALA A 89 15.90 1.51 -20.70
N ALA A 90 15.98 0.32 -20.09
CA ALA A 90 15.17 -0.03 -18.92
C ALA A 90 15.52 0.80 -17.68
N LEU A 91 16.81 1.10 -17.50
CA LEU A 91 17.33 1.94 -16.43
C LEU A 91 17.01 3.42 -16.65
N ALA A 92 17.14 3.93 -17.88
CA ALA A 92 16.71 5.28 -18.26
C ALA A 92 15.23 5.49 -17.99
N ALA A 93 14.38 4.56 -18.45
CA ALA A 93 12.94 4.62 -18.21
C ALA A 93 12.56 4.50 -16.72
N ALA A 94 13.38 3.83 -15.89
CA ALA A 94 13.16 3.79 -14.45
C ALA A 94 13.46 5.13 -13.78
N ILE A 95 14.48 5.85 -14.25
CA ILE A 95 14.82 7.20 -13.81
C ILE A 95 13.79 8.22 -14.32
N GLU A 96 13.30 8.09 -15.56
CA GLU A 96 12.25 8.95 -16.12
C GLU A 96 10.93 8.80 -15.36
N ARG A 97 10.50 7.56 -15.06
CA ARG A 97 9.33 7.33 -14.21
C ARG A 97 9.47 7.94 -12.81
N LEU A 98 10.69 8.03 -12.28
CA LEU A 98 10.94 8.72 -11.01
C LEU A 98 10.72 10.24 -11.16
N ASN A 99 11.19 10.81 -12.27
CA ASN A 99 11.01 12.22 -12.59
C ASN A 99 9.52 12.59 -12.73
N GLU A 100 8.71 11.67 -13.29
CA GLU A 100 7.25 11.81 -13.39
C GLU A 100 6.53 11.69 -12.03
N ILE A 101 7.06 10.92 -11.08
CA ILE A 101 6.45 10.69 -9.75
C ILE A 101 6.85 11.77 -8.73
N SER A 102 8.03 12.38 -8.86
CA SER A 102 8.44 13.47 -7.97
C SER A 102 7.74 14.77 -8.38
N GLN A 103 6.66 15.15 -7.68
CA GLN A 103 5.88 16.39 -7.90
C GLN A 103 6.69 17.71 -7.77
N ALA A 104 8.03 17.67 -7.72
CA ALA A 104 8.90 18.79 -7.40
C ALA A 104 9.78 19.27 -8.57
N GLY A 105 9.65 18.72 -9.78
CA GLY A 105 10.48 19.15 -10.92
C GLY A 105 11.99 19.04 -10.65
N ILE A 106 12.40 18.02 -9.88
CA ILE A 106 13.80 17.84 -9.46
C ILE A 106 14.57 17.28 -10.65
N ASP A 107 15.46 18.07 -11.23
CA ASP A 107 16.42 17.60 -12.23
C ASP A 107 17.43 16.65 -11.54
N LEU A 108 17.12 15.35 -11.56
CA LEU A 108 17.84 14.24 -10.91
C LEU A 108 19.34 14.17 -11.28
N LEU A 109 19.72 14.81 -12.39
CA LEU A 109 21.06 14.76 -12.95
C LEU A 109 21.70 16.16 -13.07
N SER A 110 21.04 17.20 -12.55
CA SER A 110 21.67 18.50 -12.31
C SER A 110 22.46 18.51 -11.01
N GLY A 111 23.68 19.03 -11.06
CA GLY A 111 24.59 19.10 -9.91
C GLY A 111 25.31 17.78 -9.61
N THR A 112 26.01 17.74 -8.48
CA THR A 112 26.81 16.58 -8.05
C THR A 112 25.95 15.46 -7.48
N THR A 113 25.17 14.79 -8.33
CA THR A 113 24.41 13.58 -7.99
C THR A 113 25.39 12.41 -7.86
N THR A 114 25.37 11.73 -6.71
CA THR A 114 26.18 10.53 -6.50
C THR A 114 25.41 9.31 -6.98
N THR A 115 25.99 8.61 -7.95
CA THR A 115 25.39 7.41 -8.53
C THR A 115 26.29 6.21 -8.28
N LYS A 116 25.69 5.11 -7.85
CA LYS A 116 26.35 3.84 -7.61
C LYS A 116 25.83 2.82 -8.63
N VAL A 117 26.72 2.35 -9.49
CA VAL A 117 26.44 1.17 -10.33
C VAL A 117 26.92 -0.05 -9.57
N VAL A 118 26.02 -0.99 -9.29
CA VAL A 118 26.34 -2.25 -8.63
C VAL A 118 26.29 -3.36 -9.66
N ALA A 119 27.40 -4.07 -9.83
CA ALA A 119 27.51 -5.20 -10.74
C ALA A 119 28.07 -6.42 -9.99
N VAL A 120 27.54 -7.60 -10.31
CA VAL A 120 27.86 -8.85 -9.62
C VAL A 120 28.35 -9.89 -10.62
N TRP A 121 29.52 -10.47 -10.36
CA TRP A 121 30.17 -11.49 -11.17
C TRP A 121 30.34 -12.80 -10.39
N PRO A 122 30.44 -13.94 -11.08
CA PRO A 122 30.85 -15.19 -10.46
C PRO A 122 32.32 -15.09 -10.04
N LEU A 123 32.67 -15.64 -8.87
CA LEU A 123 34.08 -15.77 -8.46
C LEU A 123 34.76 -16.81 -9.34
N THR A 124 35.63 -16.37 -10.24
CA THR A 124 36.54 -17.28 -10.94
C THR A 124 37.62 -17.75 -9.97
N GLY A 125 37.53 -18.99 -9.47
CA GLY A 125 38.71 -19.79 -9.15
C GLY A 125 39.15 -20.02 -7.70
N GLN A 126 38.33 -19.82 -6.65
CA GLN A 126 38.70 -20.28 -5.29
C GLN A 126 37.51 -20.82 -4.47
N ARG A 127 37.35 -22.14 -4.47
CA ARG A 127 36.99 -22.96 -3.30
C ARG A 127 38.32 -23.67 -2.96
N THR A 128 38.86 -23.78 -1.75
CA THR A 128 38.35 -24.05 -0.40
C THR A 128 39.48 -23.75 0.59
N ASN A 129 39.18 -23.43 1.85
CA ASN A 129 39.93 -23.94 3.01
C ASN A 129 39.11 -23.70 4.27
N ASN A 130 38.36 -24.72 4.68
CA ASN A 130 37.68 -24.75 5.97
C ASN A 130 38.63 -25.48 6.96
N PRO A 131 39.03 -24.88 8.11
CA PRO A 131 40.03 -25.45 9.03
C PRO A 131 39.56 -26.69 9.82
N ALA A 132 38.41 -27.28 9.50
CA ALA A 132 37.84 -28.42 10.24
C ALA A 132 38.23 -29.81 9.69
N ALA A 133 39.10 -29.89 8.69
CA ALA A 133 39.58 -31.15 8.12
C ALA A 133 40.92 -31.64 8.72
N GLN A 134 41.22 -31.26 9.95
CA GLN A 134 42.31 -31.84 10.75
C GLN A 134 41.75 -32.56 11.99
N SER A 135 40.91 -33.56 11.76
CA SER A 135 40.71 -34.64 12.71
C SER A 135 40.29 -35.86 11.93
N GLY A 136 41.18 -36.85 11.89
CA GLY A 136 40.98 -38.08 11.12
C GLY A 136 39.72 -38.82 11.58
N SER A 137 38.77 -38.93 10.67
CA SER A 137 37.85 -40.06 10.60
C SER A 137 37.46 -40.26 9.14
N HIS A 138 37.65 -41.49 8.65
CA HIS A 138 37.23 -41.92 7.32
C HIS A 138 35.71 -41.77 7.19
N VAL A 139 35.25 -40.77 6.43
CA VAL A 139 33.86 -40.70 5.94
C VAL A 139 33.84 -41.31 4.52
N PRO A 140 32.93 -42.23 4.19
CA PRO A 140 32.94 -42.90 2.89
C PRO A 140 32.68 -41.91 1.76
N THR A 141 33.51 -41.97 0.73
CA THR A 141 33.36 -41.26 -0.55
C THR A 141 32.12 -41.75 -1.29
N GLY A 142 30.99 -41.02 -1.25
CA GLY A 142 29.81 -41.42 -2.01
C GLY A 142 28.61 -40.46 -2.02
N SER A 143 28.13 -39.99 -0.87
CA SER A 143 26.83 -39.32 -0.77
C SER A 143 26.87 -37.80 -1.00
N CYS A 144 25.71 -37.22 -1.38
CA CYS A 144 25.45 -35.78 -1.30
C CYS A 144 25.21 -35.39 0.17
N ASP A 145 25.66 -34.20 0.61
CA ASP A 145 25.64 -33.74 2.01
C ASP A 145 24.25 -33.74 2.70
N LEU A 146 23.17 -33.90 1.94
CA LEU A 146 21.78 -33.96 2.42
C LEU A 146 21.34 -35.32 2.98
N ASP A 147 22.14 -36.40 2.85
CA ASP A 147 21.76 -37.71 3.40
C ASP A 147 21.90 -37.80 4.93
N GLN A 148 22.54 -36.83 5.60
CA GLN A 148 22.89 -36.95 7.04
C GLN A 148 22.25 -35.91 7.99
N GLU A 149 21.62 -34.83 7.52
CA GLU A 149 21.06 -33.82 8.43
C GLU A 149 19.53 -33.60 8.28
N HIS A 150 18.84 -34.03 9.34
CA HIS A 150 17.63 -33.44 9.89
C HIS A 150 16.29 -33.55 9.12
N SER A 151 15.36 -34.15 9.86
CA SER A 151 13.91 -34.08 9.81
C SER A 151 13.33 -32.67 9.66
N VAL A 152 12.64 -32.41 8.53
CA VAL A 152 11.61 -31.34 8.44
C VAL A 152 10.39 -31.81 7.64
N SER A 153 9.22 -31.74 8.31
CA SER A 153 7.83 -31.71 7.83
C SER A 153 7.35 -32.77 6.82
N SER A 154 6.80 -33.85 7.38
CA SER A 154 6.11 -34.99 6.78
C SER A 154 4.77 -34.71 6.06
N ARG A 155 4.52 -33.52 5.50
CA ARG A 155 3.18 -33.17 4.96
C ARG A 155 2.97 -33.30 3.44
N CYS A 156 4.00 -33.29 2.60
CA CYS A 156 3.83 -33.36 1.14
C CYS A 156 4.09 -34.78 0.59
N ARG A 157 3.03 -35.57 0.40
CA ARG A 157 3.11 -36.97 -0.11
C ARG A 157 3.51 -37.07 -1.59
N SER A 158 3.61 -35.95 -2.31
CA SER A 158 3.94 -35.93 -3.74
C SER A 158 5.44 -35.78 -4.04
N ILE A 159 6.28 -35.51 -3.04
CA ILE A 159 7.74 -35.42 -3.23
C ILE A 159 8.33 -36.82 -3.04
N VAL A 160 9.05 -37.31 -4.05
CA VAL A 160 9.89 -38.50 -3.93
C VAL A 160 11.32 -38.04 -3.67
N ARG A 161 11.81 -38.33 -2.47
CA ARG A 161 13.20 -38.01 -2.09
C ARG A 161 14.15 -38.94 -2.81
N VAL A 162 15.20 -38.35 -3.38
CA VAL A 162 16.25 -39.09 -4.07
C VAL A 162 17.32 -39.47 -3.06
N HIS A 163 17.59 -40.77 -2.97
CA HIS A 163 18.62 -41.34 -2.09
C HIS A 163 19.75 -41.94 -2.94
N ASN A 164 20.98 -41.54 -2.65
CA ASN A 164 22.18 -41.91 -3.41
C ASN A 164 23.38 -42.02 -2.46
N PRO A 165 23.39 -43.06 -1.60
CA PRO A 165 24.44 -43.22 -0.58
C PRO A 165 25.83 -43.50 -1.18
N ASN A 166 25.89 -44.01 -2.42
CA ASN A 166 27.10 -44.53 -3.06
C ASN A 166 27.55 -43.70 -4.28
N ASP A 167 26.84 -42.62 -4.63
CA ASP A 167 27.12 -41.76 -5.80
C ASP A 167 26.49 -40.38 -5.65
N ARG A 168 26.86 -39.40 -6.48
CA ARG A 168 26.34 -38.01 -6.42
C ARG A 168 25.34 -37.68 -7.54
N TYR A 169 24.73 -38.69 -8.17
CA TYR A 169 23.94 -38.53 -9.40
C TYR A 169 22.47 -38.16 -9.14
N CYS A 170 22.19 -37.30 -8.15
CA CYS A 170 20.83 -36.97 -7.72
C CYS A 170 19.96 -36.41 -8.85
N LEU A 171 20.50 -35.55 -9.74
CA LEU A 171 19.80 -35.02 -10.91
C LEU A 171 19.35 -36.13 -11.87
N ALA A 172 20.27 -36.99 -12.28
CA ALA A 172 19.98 -38.09 -13.20
C ALA A 172 19.00 -39.10 -12.58
N ARG A 173 19.14 -39.40 -11.29
CA ARG A 173 18.23 -40.30 -10.55
C ARG A 173 16.81 -39.71 -10.44
N ALA A 174 16.68 -38.41 -10.18
CA ALA A 174 15.38 -37.74 -10.16
C ALA A 174 14.68 -37.79 -11.53
N VAL A 175 15.45 -37.65 -12.62
CA VAL A 175 14.93 -37.79 -13.99
C VAL A 175 14.53 -39.24 -14.30
N VAL A 176 15.32 -40.25 -13.92
CA VAL A 176 14.95 -41.67 -14.08
C VAL A 176 13.63 -41.99 -13.37
N ILE A 177 13.45 -41.51 -12.13
CA ILE A 177 12.20 -41.68 -11.38
C ILE A 177 11.02 -41.04 -12.12
N GLY A 178 11.20 -39.83 -12.65
CA GLY A 178 10.18 -39.14 -13.44
C GLY A 178 9.82 -39.85 -14.75
N LEU A 179 10.82 -40.37 -15.48
CA LEU A 179 10.61 -41.12 -16.72
C LEU A 179 9.86 -42.42 -16.49
N THR A 180 10.19 -43.16 -15.42
CA THR A 180 9.44 -44.37 -15.04
C THR A 180 7.98 -44.04 -14.71
N LYS A 181 7.72 -42.89 -14.05
CA LYS A 181 6.34 -42.46 -13.79
C LYS A 181 5.58 -42.21 -15.09
N ILE A 182 6.19 -41.53 -16.06
CA ILE A 182 5.58 -41.24 -17.37
C ILE A 182 5.32 -42.54 -18.14
N ARG A 183 6.27 -43.48 -18.14
CA ARG A 183 6.12 -44.80 -18.79
C ARG A 183 4.95 -45.61 -18.24
N LEU A 184 4.80 -45.66 -16.91
CA LEU A 184 3.69 -46.37 -16.26
C LEU A 184 2.33 -45.73 -16.56
N VAL A 185 2.29 -44.40 -16.78
CA VAL A 185 1.07 -43.71 -17.23
C VAL A 185 0.76 -44.03 -18.70
N TYR A 186 1.78 -44.19 -19.55
CA TYR A 186 1.62 -44.51 -20.97
C TYR A 186 1.12 -45.93 -21.22
N GLN A 187 1.51 -46.90 -20.39
CA GLN A 187 1.14 -48.32 -20.53
C GLN A 187 -0.31 -48.65 -20.09
N GLY A 188 -1.09 -47.68 -19.61
CA GLY A 188 -2.52 -47.86 -19.33
C GLY A 188 -2.87 -48.74 -18.12
N ASP A 189 -1.90 -49.10 -17.28
CA ASP A 189 -2.09 -49.95 -16.10
C ASP A 189 -2.69 -49.15 -14.93
N ALA A 190 -3.95 -48.73 -15.08
CA ALA A 190 -4.65 -47.83 -14.16
C ALA A 190 -4.87 -48.42 -12.75
N ASN A 191 -4.90 -49.76 -12.64
CA ASN A 191 -5.19 -50.46 -11.38
C ASN A 191 -3.93 -50.74 -10.56
N ASN A 192 -2.79 -51.10 -11.18
CA ASN A 192 -1.55 -51.46 -10.47
C ASN A 192 -0.42 -50.42 -10.60
N GLY A 193 -0.51 -49.45 -11.51
CA GLY A 193 0.53 -48.45 -11.78
C GLY A 193 1.01 -47.62 -10.57
N PRO A 194 0.15 -47.16 -9.64
CA PRO A 194 0.60 -46.49 -8.41
C PRO A 194 1.33 -47.39 -7.42
N ALA A 195 1.02 -48.69 -7.39
CA ALA A 195 1.71 -49.67 -6.55
C ALA A 195 3.09 -49.99 -7.12
N HIS A 196 3.19 -50.27 -8.42
CA HIS A 196 4.45 -50.49 -9.12
C HIS A 196 5.38 -49.27 -9.04
N PHE A 197 4.86 -48.05 -9.17
CA PHE A 197 5.66 -46.84 -9.00
C PHE A 197 6.22 -46.68 -7.59
N ARG A 198 5.42 -47.00 -6.55
CA ARG A 198 5.89 -46.96 -5.15
C ARG A 198 6.97 -48.00 -4.89
N ALA A 199 6.80 -49.23 -5.40
CA ALA A 199 7.81 -50.28 -5.30
C ALA A 199 9.13 -49.87 -5.99
N PHE A 200 9.05 -49.28 -7.19
CA PHE A 200 10.22 -48.75 -7.90
C PHE A 200 10.94 -47.64 -7.12
N CYS A 201 10.19 -46.72 -6.50
CA CYS A 201 10.77 -45.64 -5.67
C CYS A 201 11.38 -46.13 -4.35
N GLN A 202 11.06 -47.35 -3.90
CA GLN A 202 11.67 -47.98 -2.72
C GLN A 202 13.00 -48.66 -3.05
N GLN A 203 13.23 -49.03 -4.32
CA GLN A 203 14.43 -49.75 -4.79
C GLN A 203 15.46 -48.81 -5.44
N GLN A 204 15.64 -47.59 -4.90
CA GLN A 204 16.50 -46.57 -5.53
C GLN A 204 17.97 -46.99 -5.66
N GLU A 205 18.47 -47.84 -4.77
CA GLU A 205 19.84 -48.38 -4.83
C GLU A 205 20.11 -49.14 -6.14
N GLN A 206 19.09 -49.80 -6.69
CA GLN A 206 19.18 -50.55 -7.95
C GLN A 206 19.11 -49.64 -9.18
N HIS A 207 18.83 -48.35 -9.02
CA HIS A 207 18.69 -47.42 -10.16
C HIS A 207 20.03 -47.05 -10.80
N LEU A 208 21.16 -47.40 -10.17
CA LEU A 208 22.50 -46.98 -10.61
C LEU A 208 22.81 -47.41 -12.06
N LEU A 209 22.34 -48.58 -12.50
CA LEU A 209 22.49 -49.04 -13.88
C LEU A 209 21.77 -48.11 -14.87
N PHE A 210 20.53 -47.74 -14.57
CA PHE A 210 19.73 -46.83 -15.41
C PHE A 210 20.29 -45.40 -15.40
N VAL A 211 20.79 -44.96 -14.25
CA VAL A 211 21.44 -43.66 -14.08
C VAL A 211 22.73 -43.58 -14.88
N ASN A 212 23.59 -44.61 -14.82
CA ASN A 212 24.82 -44.67 -15.60
C ASN A 212 24.54 -44.70 -17.10
N TYR A 213 23.51 -45.44 -17.53
CA TYR A 213 23.08 -45.46 -18.92
C TYR A 213 22.60 -44.08 -19.38
N LEU A 214 21.75 -43.40 -18.59
CA LEU A 214 21.27 -42.05 -18.89
C LEU A 214 22.42 -41.04 -18.94
N MET A 215 23.35 -41.11 -17.99
CA MET A 215 24.49 -40.20 -17.96
C MET A 215 25.41 -40.37 -19.16
N ASN A 216 25.71 -41.61 -19.55
CA ASN A 216 26.54 -41.90 -20.72
C ASN A 216 25.87 -41.41 -22.00
N THR A 217 24.59 -41.76 -22.19
CA THR A 217 23.86 -41.44 -23.42
C THR A 217 23.50 -39.96 -23.55
N ALA A 218 23.32 -39.24 -22.44
CA ALA A 218 23.10 -37.80 -22.43
C ALA A 218 24.39 -36.97 -22.42
N GLY A 219 25.56 -37.59 -22.31
CA GLY A 219 26.85 -36.89 -22.25
C GLY A 219 27.05 -36.10 -20.96
N LEU A 220 26.53 -36.59 -19.83
CA LEU A 220 26.73 -35.96 -18.52
C LEU A 220 28.08 -36.36 -17.92
N PRO A 221 28.87 -35.42 -17.38
CA PRO A 221 30.12 -35.72 -16.71
C PRO A 221 29.91 -36.55 -15.43
N TYR A 222 30.78 -37.54 -15.22
CA TYR A 222 30.83 -38.38 -14.02
C TYR A 222 31.61 -37.70 -12.88
N GLY A 223 31.31 -38.05 -11.63
CA GLY A 223 32.11 -37.65 -10.46
C GLY A 223 32.05 -36.17 -10.07
N LEU A 224 31.09 -35.38 -10.58
CA LEU A 224 30.93 -33.99 -10.16
C LEU A 224 30.49 -33.89 -8.69
N GLN A 225 30.97 -32.84 -8.02
CA GLN A 225 30.56 -32.50 -6.66
C GLN A 225 29.08 -32.11 -6.60
N GLU A 226 28.57 -31.38 -7.60
CA GLU A 226 27.21 -30.85 -7.69
C GLU A 226 26.77 -30.74 -9.17
N TYR A 227 25.48 -30.93 -9.48
CA TYR A 227 24.92 -30.76 -10.84
C TYR A 227 24.12 -29.45 -10.96
N SER A 228 24.59 -28.50 -11.77
CA SER A 228 23.90 -27.22 -12.03
C SER A 228 22.69 -27.33 -12.98
N LEU A 229 21.95 -26.21 -13.15
CA LEU A 229 20.85 -26.11 -14.13
C LEU A 229 21.30 -26.31 -15.59
N GLU A 230 22.58 -26.10 -15.90
CA GLU A 230 23.14 -26.38 -17.23
C GLU A 230 23.09 -27.88 -17.54
N HIS A 231 23.29 -28.73 -16.52
CA HIS A 231 23.16 -30.18 -16.65
C HIS A 231 21.69 -30.59 -16.85
N ALA A 232 20.74 -29.88 -16.25
CA ALA A 232 19.32 -30.06 -16.54
C ALA A 232 18.99 -29.68 -17.99
N ALA A 233 19.65 -28.66 -18.55
CA ALA A 233 19.53 -28.29 -19.96
C ALA A 233 20.13 -29.36 -20.91
N ILE A 234 21.25 -29.99 -20.54
CA ILE A 234 21.80 -31.15 -21.27
C ILE A 234 20.77 -32.29 -21.31
N LEU A 235 20.19 -32.63 -20.17
CA LEU A 235 19.13 -33.65 -20.09
C LEU A 235 17.87 -33.27 -20.88
N GLN A 236 17.47 -31.99 -20.89
CA GLN A 236 16.35 -31.53 -21.71
C GLN A 236 16.61 -31.74 -23.20
N ARG A 237 17.83 -31.43 -23.69
CA ARG A 237 18.21 -31.67 -25.09
C ARG A 237 18.20 -33.16 -25.44
N TRP A 238 18.73 -34.00 -24.55
CA TRP A 238 18.68 -35.46 -24.72
C TRP A 238 17.24 -35.99 -24.79
N LEU A 239 16.35 -35.49 -23.91
CA LEU A 239 14.92 -35.86 -23.93
C LEU A 239 14.25 -35.46 -25.24
N ASN A 240 14.55 -34.26 -25.76
CA ASN A 240 14.01 -33.80 -27.05
C ASN A 240 14.51 -34.68 -28.20
N GLN A 241 15.76 -35.14 -28.17
CA GLN A 241 16.31 -36.04 -29.20
C GLN A 241 15.72 -37.45 -29.12
N TYR A 242 15.51 -37.99 -27.91
CA TYR A 242 15.05 -39.36 -27.72
C TYR A 242 13.54 -39.53 -27.87
N TYR A 243 12.74 -38.59 -27.33
CA TYR A 243 11.28 -38.66 -27.32
C TYR A 243 10.61 -37.69 -28.32
N GLY A 244 11.37 -36.78 -28.93
CA GLY A 244 10.83 -35.70 -29.76
C GLY A 244 10.60 -34.41 -28.98
N GLU A 245 10.75 -33.28 -29.65
CA GLU A 245 10.57 -31.95 -29.06
C GLU A 245 9.13 -31.76 -28.55
N GLY A 246 8.97 -31.15 -27.37
CA GLY A 246 7.65 -30.92 -26.75
C GLY A 246 7.01 -32.18 -26.15
N HIS A 247 7.66 -33.35 -26.19
CA HIS A 247 7.11 -34.55 -25.58
C HIS A 247 7.27 -34.56 -24.04
N ILE A 248 8.48 -34.33 -23.54
CA ILE A 248 8.80 -34.29 -22.10
C ILE A 248 9.62 -33.02 -21.81
N ARG A 249 9.14 -32.20 -20.86
CA ARG A 249 9.82 -30.97 -20.41
C ARG A 249 10.19 -31.03 -18.95
N ILE A 250 11.47 -30.83 -18.64
CA ILE A 250 11.99 -30.70 -17.29
C ILE A 250 11.62 -29.32 -16.75
N VAL A 251 11.12 -29.31 -15.52
CA VAL A 251 10.76 -28.09 -14.77
C VAL A 251 11.36 -28.19 -13.38
N VAL A 252 12.25 -27.28 -13.02
CA VAL A 252 12.94 -27.28 -11.72
C VAL A 252 12.36 -26.18 -10.84
N PHE A 253 11.83 -26.57 -9.70
CA PHE A 253 11.40 -25.69 -8.61
C PHE A 253 12.54 -25.55 -7.60
N GLN A 254 12.83 -24.34 -7.12
CA GLN A 254 13.86 -24.13 -6.10
C GLN A 254 13.24 -23.80 -4.73
N LYS A 255 13.59 -24.56 -3.68
CA LYS A 255 13.05 -24.35 -2.33
C LYS A 255 13.49 -23.02 -1.73
N GLU A 256 14.76 -22.65 -1.88
CA GLU A 256 15.32 -21.40 -1.33
C GLU A 256 14.67 -20.15 -1.95
N GLN A 257 14.06 -20.30 -3.13
CA GLN A 257 13.28 -19.25 -3.80
C GLN A 257 11.76 -19.43 -3.63
N GLN A 258 11.31 -19.98 -2.49
CA GLN A 258 9.89 -20.18 -2.18
C GLN A 258 9.14 -21.04 -3.23
N TYR A 259 9.79 -22.10 -3.73
CA TYR A 259 9.23 -22.99 -4.76
C TYR A 259 8.93 -22.27 -6.08
N ARG A 260 9.76 -21.32 -6.49
CA ARG A 260 9.70 -20.71 -7.83
C ARG A 260 10.32 -21.65 -8.87
N ILE A 261 9.80 -21.62 -10.11
CA ILE A 261 10.43 -22.30 -11.25
C ILE A 261 11.71 -21.54 -11.62
N VAL A 262 12.85 -22.21 -11.53
CA VAL A 262 14.19 -21.66 -11.83
C VAL A 262 14.77 -22.19 -13.13
N PHE A 263 14.26 -23.32 -13.62
CA PHE A 263 14.56 -23.85 -14.93
C PHE A 263 13.28 -24.44 -15.54
N LYS A 264 13.06 -24.12 -16.80
CA LYS A 264 11.93 -24.63 -17.59
C LYS A 264 12.48 -24.92 -18.97
N GLY A 265 12.47 -26.19 -19.36
CA GLY A 265 12.98 -26.61 -20.67
C GLY A 265 12.26 -25.92 -21.82
N ASP A 266 12.91 -25.87 -22.98
CA ASP A 266 12.43 -25.14 -24.15
C ASP A 266 11.08 -25.67 -24.68
N GLY A 267 10.31 -24.78 -25.31
CA GLY A 267 9.01 -25.08 -25.93
C GLY A 267 7.79 -24.46 -25.22
N ARG A 268 6.79 -24.09 -26.03
CA ARG A 268 5.55 -23.39 -25.60
C ARG A 268 4.73 -24.19 -24.57
N ALA A 269 4.66 -25.51 -24.75
CA ALA A 269 4.02 -26.46 -23.83
C ALA A 269 4.66 -27.84 -24.04
N ALA A 270 4.46 -28.76 -23.10
CA ALA A 270 4.87 -30.14 -23.26
C ALA A 270 3.75 -31.11 -22.91
N ARG A 271 3.76 -32.29 -23.53
CA ARG A 271 2.79 -33.35 -23.24
C ARG A 271 2.93 -33.85 -21.80
N TYR A 272 4.15 -33.93 -21.28
CA TYR A 272 4.43 -34.23 -19.87
C TYR A 272 5.45 -33.25 -19.28
N ASN A 273 5.16 -32.70 -18.11
CA ASN A 273 6.11 -31.89 -17.34
C ASN A 273 6.75 -32.77 -16.26
N LEU A 274 8.06 -33.01 -16.36
CA LEU A 274 8.86 -33.70 -15.37
C LEU A 274 9.34 -32.67 -14.33
N CYS A 275 8.65 -32.62 -13.20
CA CYS A 275 8.88 -31.60 -12.17
C CYS A 275 9.92 -32.09 -11.15
N LEU A 276 10.96 -31.28 -10.93
CA LEU A 276 12.05 -31.53 -9.99
C LEU A 276 12.07 -30.45 -8.91
N LEU A 277 12.51 -30.81 -7.69
CA LEU A 277 12.76 -29.89 -6.59
C LEU A 277 14.26 -29.81 -6.34
N LEU A 278 14.84 -28.63 -6.51
CA LEU A 278 16.19 -28.29 -6.11
C LEU A 278 16.17 -27.69 -4.69
N GLU A 279 16.87 -28.35 -3.77
CA GLU A 279 17.04 -27.92 -2.38
C GLU A 279 18.49 -28.19 -1.97
N ASN A 280 19.20 -27.16 -1.47
CA ASN A 280 20.62 -27.23 -1.08
C ASN A 280 21.50 -28.01 -2.07
N ASN A 281 21.40 -27.71 -3.36
CA ASN A 281 22.13 -28.34 -4.47
C ASN A 281 21.85 -29.85 -4.69
N HIS A 282 20.72 -30.36 -4.17
CA HIS A 282 20.23 -31.73 -4.41
C HIS A 282 18.88 -31.74 -5.12
N TYR A 283 18.71 -32.67 -6.05
CA TYR A 283 17.47 -32.81 -6.83
C TYR A 283 16.58 -33.92 -6.29
N ASN A 284 15.32 -33.59 -6.08
CA ASN A 284 14.24 -34.53 -5.76
C ASN A 284 13.18 -34.52 -6.87
N TYR A 285 12.35 -35.56 -6.94
CA TYR A 285 11.26 -35.63 -7.92
C TYR A 285 9.93 -35.15 -7.31
N ILE A 286 9.19 -34.33 -8.06
CA ILE A 286 7.85 -33.85 -7.69
C ILE A 286 6.81 -34.57 -8.55
N GLY A 287 6.00 -35.43 -7.93
CA GLY A 287 4.92 -36.14 -8.63
C GLY A 287 3.67 -35.29 -8.89
N ARG A 288 3.36 -34.33 -8.01
CA ARG A 288 2.22 -33.39 -8.14
C ARG A 288 2.59 -32.01 -7.57
N PRO A 289 2.87 -31.01 -8.41
CA PRO A 289 3.24 -29.65 -7.96
C PRO A 289 2.10 -28.95 -7.22
N GLU A 290 0.83 -29.31 -7.46
CA GLU A 290 -0.33 -28.76 -6.75
C GLU A 290 -0.28 -29.01 -5.24
N GLN A 291 0.18 -30.21 -4.84
CA GLN A 291 0.32 -30.57 -3.43
C GLN A 291 1.52 -29.88 -2.77
N LEU A 292 2.56 -29.56 -3.55
CA LEU A 292 3.70 -28.78 -3.08
C LEU A 292 3.26 -27.33 -2.76
N LEU A 293 2.41 -26.76 -3.62
CA LEU A 293 1.98 -25.36 -3.54
C LEU A 293 0.68 -25.14 -2.74
N GLY A 294 0.02 -26.22 -2.28
CA GLY A 294 -1.22 -26.14 -1.51
C GLY A 294 -2.44 -25.63 -2.30
N VAL A 295 -2.47 -25.86 -3.62
CA VAL A 295 -3.53 -25.35 -4.52
C VAL A 295 -4.29 -26.50 -5.21
N LYS A 296 -5.53 -26.26 -5.65
CA LYS A 296 -6.33 -27.29 -6.34
C LYS A 296 -5.81 -27.64 -7.75
N ARG A 297 -5.31 -26.66 -8.49
CA ARG A 297 -4.69 -26.80 -9.82
C ARG A 297 -3.63 -25.72 -10.01
N TYR A 298 -2.52 -26.10 -10.63
CA TYR A 298 -1.43 -25.19 -10.95
C TYR A 298 -1.08 -25.32 -12.44
N CYS A 299 -0.95 -24.19 -13.13
CA CYS A 299 -0.50 -24.20 -14.52
C CYS A 299 0.99 -23.86 -14.57
N ILE A 300 1.81 -24.80 -15.05
CA ILE A 300 3.26 -24.60 -15.28
C ILE A 300 3.54 -23.52 -16.34
N ASP A 301 2.63 -23.33 -17.30
CA ASP A 301 2.79 -22.34 -18.36
C ASP A 301 2.36 -20.92 -17.97
N CYS A 302 1.40 -20.80 -17.06
CA CYS A 302 1.02 -19.50 -16.49
C CYS A 302 1.71 -19.20 -15.15
N GLU A 303 2.46 -20.17 -14.61
CA GLU A 303 3.13 -20.15 -13.29
C GLU A 303 2.22 -19.70 -12.13
N ARG A 304 0.92 -20.00 -12.20
CA ARG A 304 -0.09 -19.57 -11.22
C ARG A 304 -1.13 -20.64 -10.93
N SER A 305 -1.82 -20.49 -9.80
CA SER A 305 -3.01 -21.27 -9.50
C SER A 305 -4.14 -20.88 -10.45
N VAL A 306 -4.87 -21.89 -10.94
CA VAL A 306 -5.92 -21.69 -11.94
C VAL A 306 -7.16 -22.49 -11.59
N THR A 307 -8.33 -22.00 -12.00
CA THR A 307 -9.58 -22.79 -11.94
C THR A 307 -9.87 -23.37 -13.32
N ARG A 308 -10.62 -24.48 -13.39
CA ARG A 308 -11.06 -25.05 -14.68
C ARG A 308 -11.78 -24.03 -15.57
N TRP A 309 -12.44 -23.03 -14.97
CA TRP A 309 -13.37 -22.12 -15.63
C TRP A 309 -12.74 -20.82 -16.11
N SER A 310 -11.74 -20.32 -15.41
CA SER A 310 -11.03 -19.09 -15.77
C SER A 310 -9.67 -19.32 -16.42
N HIS A 311 -9.16 -20.56 -16.46
CA HIS A 311 -7.82 -20.84 -16.96
C HIS A 311 -7.62 -20.42 -18.43
N TRP A 312 -8.61 -20.63 -19.30
CA TRP A 312 -8.52 -20.24 -20.71
C TRP A 312 -8.35 -18.73 -20.91
N ALA A 313 -8.74 -17.90 -19.93
CA ALA A 313 -8.56 -16.46 -19.99
C ALA A 313 -7.08 -16.10 -19.79
N GLY A 314 -6.38 -15.90 -20.91
CA GLY A 314 -4.98 -15.51 -20.94
C GLY A 314 -3.97 -16.67 -20.94
N CYS A 315 -4.42 -17.93 -20.94
CA CYS A 315 -3.51 -19.08 -21.10
C CYS A 315 -3.42 -19.53 -22.56
N ARG A 316 -2.19 -19.54 -23.09
CA ARG A 316 -1.92 -19.89 -24.49
C ARG A 316 -1.85 -21.41 -24.76
N VAL A 317 -2.05 -22.26 -23.76
CA VAL A 317 -1.93 -23.74 -23.87
C VAL A 317 -3.23 -24.46 -23.49
N VAL A 318 -4.37 -23.75 -23.50
CA VAL A 318 -5.70 -24.26 -23.16
C VAL A 318 -6.68 -23.91 -24.27
N CYS A 319 -7.53 -24.86 -24.65
CA CYS A 319 -8.63 -24.58 -25.56
C CYS A 319 -9.85 -24.01 -24.82
N ARG A 320 -10.32 -22.82 -25.21
CA ARG A 320 -11.53 -22.17 -24.66
C ARG A 320 -12.81 -23.01 -24.82
N PHE A 321 -12.89 -23.81 -25.89
CA PHE A 321 -14.07 -24.59 -26.25
C PHE A 321 -14.12 -25.95 -25.55
N CYS A 322 -13.10 -26.80 -25.73
CA CYS A 322 -13.08 -28.14 -25.11
C CYS A 322 -12.38 -28.21 -23.74
N MET A 323 -11.74 -27.13 -23.26
CA MET A 323 -11.03 -27.04 -21.98
C MET A 323 -9.85 -28.02 -21.82
N ARG A 324 -9.40 -28.67 -22.90
CA ARG A 324 -8.19 -29.49 -22.92
C ARG A 324 -6.94 -28.60 -22.90
N THR A 325 -5.86 -29.12 -22.34
CA THR A 325 -4.59 -28.42 -22.09
C THR A 325 -3.42 -29.23 -22.60
N GLY A 326 -2.40 -28.59 -23.16
CA GLY A 326 -1.23 -29.26 -23.74
C GLY A 326 -0.68 -28.54 -24.99
N PRO A 327 0.33 -29.14 -25.65
CA PRO A 327 1.00 -28.54 -26.80
C PRO A 327 0.06 -28.36 -28.02
N ASP A 328 -0.91 -29.25 -28.19
CA ASP A 328 -1.87 -29.21 -29.30
C ASP A 328 -3.07 -28.27 -29.06
N PHE A 329 -2.96 -27.38 -28.08
CA PHE A 329 -4.03 -26.47 -27.68
C PHE A 329 -3.56 -25.00 -27.64
N PRO A 330 -4.39 -24.02 -28.03
CA PRO A 330 -5.80 -24.12 -28.40
C PRO A 330 -6.02 -24.95 -29.68
N CYS A 331 -7.18 -25.62 -29.76
CA CYS A 331 -7.50 -26.43 -30.95
C CYS A 331 -7.40 -25.56 -32.20
N GLN A 332 -6.66 -26.01 -33.20
CA GLN A 332 -6.58 -25.35 -34.50
C GLN A 332 -7.92 -25.50 -35.26
N GLU A 333 -8.24 -24.50 -36.08
CA GLU A 333 -9.46 -24.43 -36.88
C GLU A 333 -9.27 -25.23 -38.17
N GLU A 334 -9.89 -26.41 -38.22
CA GLU A 334 -9.94 -27.30 -39.38
C GLU A 334 -11.36 -27.30 -39.98
N GLU A 335 -12.39 -27.20 -39.15
CA GLU A 335 -13.81 -27.18 -39.55
C GLU A 335 -14.64 -26.34 -38.57
N ARG A 336 -15.71 -25.70 -39.04
CA ARG A 336 -16.66 -24.99 -38.18
C ARG A 336 -17.88 -25.84 -37.87
N ILE A 337 -17.87 -26.48 -36.69
CA ILE A 337 -18.95 -27.37 -36.25
C ILE A 337 -19.82 -26.65 -35.21
N PRO A 338 -21.01 -26.15 -35.57
CA PRO A 338 -21.93 -25.53 -34.62
C PRO A 338 -22.61 -26.59 -33.74
N CYS A 339 -22.71 -26.33 -32.43
CA CYS A 339 -23.54 -27.13 -31.53
C CYS A 339 -24.91 -26.50 -31.35
N GLN A 340 -25.97 -27.22 -31.73
CA GLN A 340 -27.35 -26.73 -31.60
C GLN A 340 -27.82 -26.58 -30.15
N ASN A 341 -27.20 -27.28 -29.20
CA ASN A 341 -27.60 -27.24 -27.79
C ASN A 341 -26.97 -26.08 -27.01
N CYS A 342 -25.68 -25.79 -27.25
CA CYS A 342 -24.95 -24.76 -26.50
C CYS A 342 -24.63 -23.50 -27.30
N GLY A 343 -24.87 -23.48 -28.61
CA GLY A 343 -24.62 -22.33 -29.49
C GLY A 343 -23.15 -22.08 -29.83
N PHE A 344 -22.20 -22.82 -29.25
CA PHE A 344 -20.78 -22.69 -29.59
C PHE A 344 -20.44 -23.29 -30.95
N VAL A 345 -19.55 -22.62 -31.68
CA VAL A 345 -18.91 -23.15 -32.89
C VAL A 345 -17.54 -23.72 -32.52
N PHE A 346 -17.34 -25.00 -32.82
CA PHE A 346 -16.12 -25.73 -32.48
C PHE A 346 -15.19 -25.80 -33.69
N PRO A 347 -13.86 -25.69 -33.47
CA PRO A 347 -12.86 -25.60 -34.55
C PRO A 347 -12.51 -26.96 -35.21
N ARG A 348 -12.96 -28.10 -34.66
CA ARG A 348 -12.76 -29.45 -35.22
C ARG A 348 -13.63 -30.50 -34.53
N ARG A 349 -13.82 -31.67 -35.17
CA ARG A 349 -14.69 -32.75 -34.67
C ARG A 349 -14.30 -33.28 -33.30
N SER A 350 -13.01 -33.52 -33.05
CA SER A 350 -12.55 -33.96 -31.73
C SER A 350 -12.78 -32.94 -30.60
N CYS A 351 -12.86 -31.65 -30.94
CA CYS A 351 -13.18 -30.57 -29.99
C CYS A 351 -14.67 -30.56 -29.65
N TYR A 352 -15.51 -30.83 -30.65
CA TYR A 352 -16.95 -31.00 -30.51
C TYR A 352 -17.28 -32.28 -29.72
N ASP A 353 -16.79 -33.46 -30.11
CA ASP A 353 -17.15 -34.70 -29.42
C ASP A 353 -16.71 -34.68 -27.94
N TYR A 354 -15.54 -34.10 -27.64
CA TYR A 354 -15.06 -33.97 -26.26
C TYR A 354 -15.93 -33.03 -25.40
N HIS A 355 -16.58 -32.03 -26.00
CA HIS A 355 -17.50 -31.15 -25.26
C HIS A 355 -18.80 -31.85 -24.87
N LEU A 356 -19.20 -32.90 -25.61
CA LEU A 356 -20.40 -33.70 -25.35
C LEU A 356 -20.20 -34.75 -24.26
N ILE A 357 -18.99 -35.32 -24.15
CA ILE A 357 -18.71 -36.47 -23.27
C ILE A 357 -18.02 -36.13 -21.95
N ASN A 358 -17.40 -34.95 -21.82
CA ASN A 358 -16.59 -34.63 -20.65
C ASN A 358 -17.42 -34.10 -19.47
N SER A 359 -17.35 -34.81 -18.36
CA SER A 359 -18.07 -34.53 -17.10
C SER A 359 -17.29 -33.63 -16.13
N ALA A 360 -17.99 -32.82 -15.32
CA ALA A 360 -17.40 -32.07 -14.21
C ALA A 360 -17.58 -32.79 -12.85
N PRO A 361 -16.56 -32.81 -11.95
CA PRO A 361 -16.76 -33.23 -10.57
C PRO A 361 -17.42 -32.12 -9.73
N ASN A 362 -18.42 -32.51 -8.93
CA ASN A 362 -19.35 -31.68 -8.15
C ASN A 362 -18.70 -30.91 -6.98
N GLU A 363 -18.92 -29.59 -6.91
CA GLU A 363 -18.86 -28.85 -5.63
C GLU A 363 -20.23 -28.22 -5.25
N MET A 364 -21.34 -28.55 -5.92
CA MET A 364 -22.66 -27.95 -5.60
C MET A 364 -23.89 -28.89 -5.61
N ILE A 365 -23.74 -30.22 -5.67
CA ILE A 365 -24.89 -31.14 -5.60
C ILE A 365 -24.86 -31.91 -4.27
N ARG A 366 -25.97 -31.87 -3.53
CA ARG A 366 -26.22 -32.69 -2.33
C ARG A 366 -25.99 -34.17 -2.64
N ARG A 367 -25.57 -34.94 -1.64
CA ARG A 367 -24.91 -36.26 -1.75
C ARG A 367 -25.65 -37.37 -2.52
N ASP A 368 -26.87 -37.15 -3.02
CA ASP A 368 -27.74 -38.22 -3.50
C ASP A 368 -28.32 -37.92 -4.90
N ALA A 369 -27.48 -37.90 -5.94
CA ALA A 369 -27.91 -38.08 -7.34
C ALA A 369 -26.71 -38.40 -8.26
N ARG A 370 -26.71 -39.61 -8.84
CA ARG A 370 -25.68 -40.10 -9.78
C ARG A 370 -26.06 -39.75 -11.23
N THR A 371 -25.83 -38.52 -11.68
CA THR A 371 -25.68 -38.20 -13.11
C THR A 371 -24.75 -37.01 -13.30
N PHE A 372 -23.74 -37.17 -14.16
CA PHE A 372 -22.74 -36.13 -14.44
C PHE A 372 -23.16 -35.30 -15.67
N ALA A 373 -23.16 -33.97 -15.59
CA ALA A 373 -23.49 -33.09 -16.72
C ALA A 373 -22.27 -32.80 -17.61
N SER A 374 -22.47 -32.77 -18.93
CA SER A 374 -21.41 -32.48 -19.91
C SER A 374 -21.11 -30.98 -20.03
N ILE A 375 -19.97 -30.61 -20.64
CA ILE A 375 -19.61 -29.20 -20.91
C ILE A 375 -20.71 -28.50 -21.74
N CYS A 376 -21.33 -29.23 -22.67
CA CYS A 376 -22.47 -28.78 -23.48
C CYS A 376 -23.67 -28.38 -22.61
N GLN A 377 -24.02 -29.24 -21.64
CA GLN A 377 -25.15 -29.01 -20.74
C GLN A 377 -24.87 -27.90 -19.73
N MET A 378 -23.59 -27.59 -19.46
CA MET A 378 -23.21 -26.60 -18.45
C MET A 378 -23.00 -25.19 -19.00
N ARG A 379 -22.62 -25.00 -20.27
CA ARG A 379 -22.39 -23.68 -20.87
C ARG A 379 -23.22 -23.54 -22.15
N ARG A 380 -23.96 -22.45 -22.33
CA ARG A 380 -24.69 -22.14 -23.57
C ARG A 380 -24.60 -20.66 -23.92
N ILE A 381 -24.88 -20.27 -25.15
CA ILE A 381 -24.99 -18.87 -25.58
C ILE A 381 -26.46 -18.39 -25.39
N CYS A 382 -26.74 -17.20 -24.77
CA CYS A 382 -28.11 -16.62 -24.76
C CYS A 382 -28.51 -16.36 -26.20
N ASN A 383 -29.67 -16.85 -26.65
CA ASN A 383 -30.18 -16.53 -27.99
C ASN A 383 -30.60 -15.05 -28.11
N ASN A 384 -30.73 -14.31 -27.00
CA ASN A 384 -31.11 -12.89 -27.00
C ASN A 384 -29.92 -11.93 -26.81
N CYS A 385 -28.94 -12.22 -25.94
CA CYS A 385 -27.77 -11.34 -25.71
C CYS A 385 -26.41 -11.92 -26.15
N HIS A 386 -26.39 -13.13 -26.73
CA HIS A 386 -25.19 -13.78 -27.28
C HIS A 386 -24.03 -14.02 -26.28
N HIS A 387 -24.26 -13.86 -24.97
CA HIS A 387 -23.29 -14.18 -23.90
C HIS A 387 -23.30 -15.65 -23.49
N ILE A 388 -22.15 -16.12 -22.98
CA ILE A 388 -21.99 -17.46 -22.41
C ILE A 388 -22.65 -17.53 -21.02
N ILE A 389 -23.70 -18.32 -20.89
CA ILE A 389 -24.47 -18.61 -19.68
C ILE A 389 -24.04 -19.96 -19.10
N LEU A 390 -23.98 -20.08 -17.77
CA LEU A 390 -23.84 -21.34 -17.06
C LEU A 390 -25.21 -21.91 -16.67
N ALA A 391 -25.47 -23.20 -16.91
CA ALA A 391 -26.82 -23.81 -16.85
C ALA A 391 -27.50 -23.88 -15.47
N GLN A 392 -26.85 -23.39 -14.41
CA GLN A 392 -27.43 -23.28 -13.05
C GLN A 392 -27.48 -21.84 -12.52
N GLN A 393 -27.09 -20.85 -13.33
CA GLN A 393 -27.22 -19.44 -12.95
C GLN A 393 -28.48 -18.85 -13.58
N HIS A 394 -29.29 -18.16 -12.77
CA HIS A 394 -30.42 -17.38 -13.26
C HIS A 394 -29.89 -16.31 -14.23
N HIS A 395 -30.23 -16.44 -15.51
CA HIS A 395 -29.81 -15.52 -16.56
C HIS A 395 -31.01 -14.72 -17.03
N ASP A 396 -31.06 -13.48 -16.58
CA ASP A 396 -32.03 -12.49 -17.04
C ASP A 396 -31.38 -11.65 -18.14
N CYS A 397 -31.86 -11.84 -19.38
CA CYS A 397 -31.32 -11.18 -20.57
C CYS A 397 -31.69 -9.65 -20.54
N GLN A 398 -32.67 -9.19 -19.71
CA GLN A 398 -32.94 -7.76 -19.44
C GLN A 398 -31.93 -7.13 -18.45
N GLN A 399 -31.53 -7.84 -17.40
CA GLN A 399 -30.45 -7.38 -16.51
C GLN A 399 -29.10 -7.30 -17.23
N GLN A 400 -28.84 -8.13 -18.25
CA GLN A 400 -27.60 -8.06 -19.02
C GLN A 400 -27.57 -6.90 -20.01
N GLN A 401 -28.70 -6.53 -20.62
CA GLN A 401 -28.79 -5.31 -21.44
C GLN A 401 -28.54 -4.04 -20.60
N GLN A 402 -28.95 -4.03 -19.32
CA GLN A 402 -28.58 -2.96 -18.38
C GLN A 402 -27.10 -2.98 -17.95
N ARG A 403 -26.45 -4.15 -17.93
CA ARG A 403 -25.00 -4.29 -17.64
C ARG A 403 -24.09 -3.74 -18.74
N HIS A 404 -24.62 -3.43 -19.93
CA HIS A 404 -23.84 -2.80 -21.01
C HIS A 404 -23.50 -1.32 -20.74
N GLN A 405 -23.96 -0.74 -19.64
CA GLN A 405 -23.40 0.50 -19.11
C GLN A 405 -22.29 0.20 -18.08
N HIS A 406 -21.12 -0.31 -18.50
CA HIS A 406 -19.89 -0.39 -17.67
C HIS A 406 -20.10 -0.67 -16.15
N GLN A 407 -20.99 -1.58 -15.76
CA GLN A 407 -21.33 -1.78 -14.35
C GLN A 407 -20.32 -2.75 -13.69
N ILE A 408 -19.46 -2.21 -12.83
CA ILE A 408 -18.57 -2.93 -11.95
C ILE A 408 -19.34 -3.31 -10.69
N ILE A 409 -19.29 -4.59 -10.28
CA ILE A 409 -19.76 -4.98 -8.95
C ILE A 409 -18.80 -4.41 -7.92
N CYS A 410 -19.27 -3.43 -7.14
CA CYS A 410 -18.44 -2.78 -6.15
C CYS A 410 -18.14 -3.76 -5.01
N LYS A 411 -16.85 -3.93 -4.68
CA LYS A 411 -16.40 -4.80 -3.58
C LYS A 411 -16.80 -4.31 -2.18
N ILE A 412 -17.35 -3.10 -2.07
CA ILE A 412 -17.72 -2.46 -0.81
C ILE A 412 -19.19 -2.71 -0.48
N CYS A 413 -20.11 -2.36 -1.37
CA CYS A 413 -21.55 -2.59 -1.17
C CYS A 413 -22.08 -3.88 -1.81
N ASN A 414 -21.25 -4.59 -2.59
CA ASN A 414 -21.63 -5.75 -3.42
C ASN A 414 -22.75 -5.49 -4.45
N GLY A 415 -23.12 -4.22 -4.68
CA GLY A 415 -24.07 -3.78 -5.70
C GLY A 415 -23.41 -3.41 -7.03
N PRO A 416 -24.20 -3.28 -8.11
CA PRO A 416 -23.72 -2.79 -9.41
C PRO A 416 -23.50 -1.27 -9.40
N HIS A 417 -22.35 -0.80 -9.88
CA HIS A 417 -22.00 0.61 -10.04
C HIS A 417 -21.36 0.87 -11.40
N THR A 418 -21.56 2.03 -12.02
CA THR A 418 -20.79 2.42 -13.22
C THR A 418 -19.46 3.07 -12.83
N GLU A 419 -18.48 3.14 -13.75
CA GLU A 419 -17.25 3.94 -13.51
C GLU A 419 -17.57 5.42 -13.26
N GLU A 420 -18.66 5.91 -13.82
CA GLU A 420 -19.14 7.30 -13.73
C GLU A 420 -19.95 7.56 -12.45
N GLN A 421 -20.56 6.53 -11.85
CA GLN A 421 -21.33 6.58 -10.61
C GLN A 421 -20.76 5.60 -9.56
N PRO A 422 -19.62 5.94 -8.92
CA PRO A 422 -18.98 5.12 -7.90
C PRO A 422 -19.90 4.90 -6.68
N CYS A 423 -19.53 3.98 -5.81
CA CYS A 423 -20.35 3.63 -4.67
C CYS A 423 -20.51 4.80 -3.67
N PHE A 424 -21.66 4.88 -3.01
CA PHE A 424 -21.84 5.71 -1.84
C PHE A 424 -21.06 5.17 -0.64
N ILE A 425 -20.57 6.06 0.21
CA ILE A 425 -20.05 5.71 1.53
C ILE A 425 -21.20 5.11 2.33
N GLN A 426 -21.09 3.82 2.64
CA GLN A 426 -22.13 3.11 3.37
C GLN A 426 -22.07 3.44 4.86
N PRO A 427 -23.23 3.65 5.52
CA PRO A 427 -23.31 3.66 6.97
C PRO A 427 -22.77 2.35 7.54
N LEU A 428 -22.23 2.41 8.75
CA LEU A 428 -21.78 1.22 9.46
C LEU A 428 -22.93 0.75 10.35
N LYS A 429 -23.52 -0.40 10.05
CA LYS A 429 -24.57 -0.99 10.89
C LYS A 429 -24.01 -1.34 12.27
N ALA A 430 -24.81 -1.13 13.32
CA ALA A 430 -24.49 -1.64 14.65
C ALA A 430 -24.76 -3.16 14.65
N GLU A 431 -23.88 -3.93 15.27
CA GLU A 431 -24.00 -5.40 15.30
C GLU A 431 -25.23 -5.88 16.11
N GLU A 432 -25.89 -5.00 16.87
CA GLU A 432 -27.11 -5.30 17.63
C GLU A 432 -28.37 -5.34 16.74
N ASP A 433 -28.35 -4.68 15.57
CA ASP A 433 -29.50 -4.61 14.66
C ASP A 433 -29.70 -5.92 13.83
N GLU A 434 -28.81 -6.90 13.95
CA GLU A 434 -28.95 -8.22 13.28
C GLU A 434 -29.82 -9.22 14.09
N GLU A 435 -30.14 -8.93 15.36
CA GLU A 435 -31.01 -9.81 16.17
C GLU A 435 -32.51 -9.55 15.95
N ASP A 436 -32.91 -8.36 15.49
CA ASP A 436 -34.33 -7.96 15.36
C ASP A 436 -34.96 -8.25 13.98
N ASP A 437 -34.20 -8.74 12.99
CA ASP A 437 -34.70 -9.05 11.64
C ASP A 437 -35.09 -10.53 11.45
N ILE A 438 -35.32 -11.25 12.55
CA ILE A 438 -36.06 -12.53 12.52
C ILE A 438 -37.54 -12.19 12.66
N THR A 439 -38.14 -11.73 11.57
CA THR A 439 -39.59 -11.64 11.43
C THR A 439 -40.26 -12.91 11.92
N GLU A 440 -41.25 -12.75 12.80
CA GLU A 440 -42.18 -13.76 13.29
C GLU A 440 -42.77 -14.57 12.13
N ASN A 441 -42.13 -15.70 11.80
CA ASN A 441 -42.83 -16.79 11.15
C ASN A 441 -43.27 -17.75 12.25
N ASN A 442 -44.52 -17.58 12.67
CA ASN A 442 -45.27 -18.52 13.49
C ASN A 442 -45.29 -19.90 12.83
N ASN A 443 -44.30 -20.72 13.15
CA ASN A 443 -44.39 -22.16 12.99
C ASN A 443 -43.71 -22.81 14.19
N GLU A 444 -44.51 -23.56 14.94
CA GLU A 444 -44.13 -24.38 16.07
C GLU A 444 -42.98 -25.32 15.68
N GLN A 445 -41.73 -24.91 15.93
CA GLN A 445 -40.56 -25.77 15.83
C GLN A 445 -39.79 -25.77 17.15
N GLN A 446 -39.40 -26.98 17.52
CA GLN A 446 -39.03 -27.43 18.85
C GLN A 446 -37.98 -26.57 19.59
N PRO A 447 -38.05 -26.46 20.94
CA PRO A 447 -37.17 -25.63 21.77
C PRO A 447 -35.66 -25.86 21.59
N HIS A 448 -35.27 -27.01 21.04
CA HIS A 448 -33.87 -27.38 20.84
C HIS A 448 -33.16 -26.63 19.69
N GLN A 449 -33.90 -26.09 18.71
CA GLN A 449 -33.30 -25.35 17.59
C GLN A 449 -33.06 -23.88 17.90
N GLN A 450 -33.93 -23.23 18.70
CA GLN A 450 -33.73 -21.86 19.16
C GLN A 450 -32.50 -21.73 20.08
N GLN A 451 -32.26 -22.71 20.97
CA GLN A 451 -31.03 -22.74 21.79
C GLN A 451 -29.76 -22.96 20.95
N GLN A 452 -29.83 -23.73 19.86
CA GLN A 452 -28.68 -23.91 18.96
C GLN A 452 -28.42 -22.69 18.06
N GLN A 453 -29.44 -21.93 17.69
CA GLN A 453 -29.29 -20.68 16.92
C GLN A 453 -28.75 -19.54 17.80
N GLN A 454 -29.26 -19.37 19.04
CA GLN A 454 -28.68 -18.42 20.01
C GLN A 454 -27.24 -18.77 20.39
N GLN A 455 -26.88 -20.07 20.45
CA GLN A 455 -25.49 -20.51 20.64
C GLN A 455 -24.60 -20.33 19.38
N ARG A 456 -25.18 -20.23 18.18
CA ARG A 456 -24.45 -19.97 16.93
C ARG A 456 -24.21 -18.47 16.71
N ALA A 457 -25.12 -17.59 17.12
CA ALA A 457 -24.93 -16.13 17.10
C ALA A 457 -23.82 -15.69 18.09
N ARG A 458 -23.78 -16.26 19.30
CA ARG A 458 -22.71 -16.02 20.29
C ARG A 458 -21.31 -16.51 19.87
N LYS A 459 -21.18 -17.28 18.77
CA LYS A 459 -19.93 -17.96 18.37
C LYS A 459 -18.93 -17.09 17.60
N HIS A 460 -19.25 -15.82 17.27
CA HIS A 460 -18.44 -15.04 16.32
C HIS A 460 -17.52 -13.94 16.88
N ARG A 461 -17.61 -13.54 18.16
CA ARG A 461 -16.66 -12.56 18.74
C ARG A 461 -15.62 -13.24 19.62
N ARG A 462 -14.35 -13.09 19.24
CA ARG A 462 -13.21 -13.49 20.09
C ARG A 462 -13.17 -12.58 21.32
N PRO A 463 -13.03 -13.12 22.53
CA PRO A 463 -12.83 -12.32 23.74
C PRO A 463 -11.61 -11.40 23.61
N ILE A 464 -11.71 -10.19 24.16
CA ILE A 464 -10.67 -9.17 24.11
C ILE A 464 -9.92 -9.13 25.44
N ARG A 465 -8.59 -9.01 25.37
CA ARG A 465 -7.81 -8.49 26.49
C ARG A 465 -6.86 -7.39 26.02
N LEU A 466 -6.74 -6.37 26.85
CA LEU A 466 -5.83 -5.26 26.67
C LEU A 466 -4.50 -5.58 27.36
N CYS A 467 -3.42 -5.10 26.76
CA CYS A 467 -2.07 -5.17 27.29
C CYS A 467 -1.46 -3.77 27.18
N PHE A 468 -1.26 -3.09 28.29
CA PHE A 468 -0.59 -1.81 28.34
C PHE A 468 0.87 -2.05 28.63
N PHE A 469 1.78 -1.37 27.95
CA PHE A 469 3.20 -1.56 28.21
C PHE A 469 4.02 -0.33 27.86
N ASP A 470 5.19 -0.25 28.48
CA ASP A 470 6.19 0.78 28.26
C ASP A 470 7.59 0.15 28.36
N ALA A 471 8.53 0.61 27.55
CA ALA A 471 9.89 0.09 27.47
C ALA A 471 10.94 1.17 27.76
N GLU A 472 11.86 0.88 28.68
CA GLU A 472 12.98 1.76 28.99
C GLU A 472 14.30 1.17 28.49
N THR A 473 15.14 2.05 27.93
CA THR A 473 16.39 1.67 27.27
C THR A 473 17.55 2.53 27.77
N SER A 474 18.75 1.95 27.87
CA SER A 474 19.98 2.74 27.99
C SER A 474 20.51 3.16 26.61
N GLN A 475 21.34 4.21 26.61
CA GLN A 475 22.05 4.76 25.45
C GLN A 475 23.58 4.73 25.68
N ASP A 476 24.08 3.64 26.23
CA ASP A 476 25.48 3.45 26.61
C ASP A 476 26.37 2.92 25.47
N ASP A 477 25.78 2.35 24.40
CA ASP A 477 26.51 1.79 23.25
C ASP A 477 26.59 2.78 22.07
N PRO A 478 27.74 3.42 21.79
CA PRO A 478 27.90 4.26 20.60
C PRO A 478 27.89 3.43 19.32
N VAL A 479 27.23 3.95 18.27
CA VAL A 479 27.15 3.34 16.95
C VAL A 479 27.65 4.33 15.91
N HIS A 480 28.65 3.91 15.12
CA HIS A 480 29.10 4.65 13.95
C HIS A 480 28.22 4.28 12.75
N ILE A 481 27.30 5.19 12.39
CA ILE A 481 26.36 4.98 11.29
C ILE A 481 26.99 5.43 9.96
N SER A 482 27.84 6.46 9.98
CA SER A 482 28.69 6.90 8.86
C SER A 482 29.78 7.88 9.34
N GLN A 483 30.70 8.30 8.47
CA GLN A 483 31.84 9.19 8.81
C GLN A 483 31.45 10.52 9.51
N ASN A 484 30.19 10.97 9.42
CA ASN A 484 29.71 12.21 10.01
C ASN A 484 28.50 12.03 10.97
N ILE A 485 28.10 10.79 11.30
CA ILE A 485 26.95 10.55 12.18
C ILE A 485 27.35 9.55 13.26
N ASN A 486 27.59 10.08 14.46
CA ASN A 486 27.67 9.32 15.69
C ASN A 486 26.25 9.23 16.29
N GLY A 487 25.78 8.02 16.56
CA GLY A 487 24.53 7.77 17.28
C GLY A 487 24.76 6.86 18.48
N TYR A 488 23.74 6.66 19.30
CA TYR A 488 23.74 5.67 20.38
C TYR A 488 22.70 4.60 20.10
N ARG A 489 23.02 3.34 20.40
CA ARG A 489 22.08 2.23 20.33
C ARG A 489 21.16 2.29 21.55
N HIS A 490 19.87 2.13 21.31
CA HIS A 490 18.90 1.90 22.38
C HIS A 490 18.99 0.44 22.82
N VAL A 491 19.44 0.20 24.06
CA VAL A 491 19.55 -1.14 24.65
C VAL A 491 18.42 -1.34 25.65
N PRO A 492 17.44 -2.24 25.39
CA PRO A 492 16.31 -2.45 26.29
C PRO A 492 16.73 -3.00 27.66
N LEU A 493 16.34 -2.29 28.72
CA LEU A 493 16.61 -2.67 30.11
C LEU A 493 15.39 -3.24 30.81
N LEU A 494 14.22 -2.62 30.60
CA LEU A 494 12.98 -2.95 31.28
C LEU A 494 11.80 -2.81 30.32
N ILE A 495 10.87 -3.77 30.35
CA ILE A 495 9.52 -3.61 29.82
C ILE A 495 8.56 -3.97 30.95
N ILE A 496 7.66 -3.05 31.28
CA ILE A 496 6.54 -3.32 32.19
C ILE A 496 5.30 -3.51 31.35
N ALA A 497 4.52 -4.55 31.64
CA ALA A 497 3.27 -4.80 30.96
C ALA A 497 2.13 -5.12 31.94
N GLU A 498 0.99 -4.45 31.79
CA GLU A 498 -0.24 -4.70 32.53
C GLU A 498 -1.33 -5.28 31.62
N VAL A 499 -2.04 -6.31 32.08
CA VAL A 499 -3.09 -6.98 31.29
C VAL A 499 -4.44 -7.03 32.01
N ILE A 500 -5.49 -6.65 31.30
CA ILE A 500 -6.87 -6.75 31.77
C ILE A 500 -7.81 -7.17 30.64
N CYS A 501 -8.76 -8.06 30.93
CA CYS A 501 -9.71 -8.57 29.94
C CYS A 501 -11.07 -7.88 30.05
N GLU A 502 -11.81 -7.88 28.96
CA GLU A 502 -13.13 -7.25 28.87
C GLU A 502 -14.11 -7.76 29.94
N ALA A 503 -14.06 -9.06 30.28
CA ALA A 503 -14.90 -9.64 31.32
C ALA A 503 -14.58 -9.07 32.72
N CYS A 504 -13.30 -8.81 33.03
CA CYS A 504 -12.91 -8.17 34.29
C CYS A 504 -13.30 -6.71 34.34
N ILE A 505 -13.13 -5.97 33.23
CA ILE A 505 -13.53 -4.56 33.12
C ILE A 505 -15.02 -4.41 33.40
N ARG A 506 -15.87 -5.23 32.76
CA ARG A 506 -17.33 -5.19 32.95
C ARG A 506 -17.78 -5.59 34.36
N ALA A 507 -17.00 -6.44 35.03
CA ALA A 507 -17.27 -6.83 36.41
C ALA A 507 -16.77 -5.80 37.44
N GLY A 508 -16.17 -4.68 37.01
CA GLY A 508 -15.61 -3.67 37.91
C GLY A 508 -14.33 -4.11 38.63
N ILE A 509 -13.65 -5.15 38.15
CA ILE A 509 -12.45 -5.70 38.78
C ILE A 509 -11.22 -4.93 38.28
N ASN A 510 -10.48 -4.30 39.19
CA ASN A 510 -9.25 -3.57 38.87
C ASN A 510 -8.02 -4.50 38.86
N ILE A 511 -6.87 -4.03 38.37
CA ILE A 511 -5.61 -4.76 38.37
C ILE A 511 -5.11 -5.03 39.79
N GLU A 512 -5.37 -4.12 40.73
CA GLU A 512 -4.97 -4.28 42.14
C GLU A 512 -5.81 -5.34 42.90
N ASP A 513 -6.95 -5.75 42.35
CA ASP A 513 -7.76 -6.85 42.91
C ASP A 513 -7.16 -8.21 42.53
N VAL A 514 -6.01 -8.55 43.13
CA VAL A 514 -5.20 -9.74 42.78
C VAL A 514 -5.95 -11.05 42.99
N GLU A 515 -6.89 -11.10 43.93
CA GLU A 515 -7.67 -12.31 44.26
C GLU A 515 -8.96 -12.46 43.44
N GLN A 516 -9.52 -11.37 42.91
CA GLN A 516 -10.80 -11.39 42.22
C GLN A 516 -10.64 -11.68 40.72
N ARG A 517 -11.52 -12.51 40.16
CA ARG A 517 -11.57 -12.77 38.71
C ARG A 517 -13.01 -12.93 38.23
N ALA A 518 -13.34 -12.30 37.11
CA ALA A 518 -14.65 -12.47 36.47
C ALA A 518 -14.81 -13.88 35.90
N GLN A 519 -16.06 -14.34 35.80
CA GLN A 519 -16.40 -15.57 35.08
C GLN A 519 -15.98 -15.44 33.61
N GLY A 520 -15.20 -16.40 33.11
CA GLY A 520 -14.65 -16.35 31.74
C GLY A 520 -13.46 -15.39 31.55
N CYS A 521 -12.74 -15.05 32.62
CA CYS A 521 -11.57 -14.17 32.58
C CYS A 521 -10.43 -14.69 31.66
N PHE A 522 -9.86 -13.77 30.86
CA PHE A 522 -8.72 -14.01 29.95
C PHE A 522 -7.43 -13.26 30.36
N CYS A 523 -7.39 -12.65 31.55
CA CYS A 523 -6.16 -12.04 32.08
C CYS A 523 -5.03 -13.07 32.25
N GLY A 524 -5.38 -14.36 32.35
CA GLY A 524 -4.44 -15.47 32.46
C GLY A 524 -4.17 -15.85 33.92
N ASN A 525 -3.67 -17.07 34.12
CA ASN A 525 -3.16 -17.54 35.41
C ASN A 525 -1.69 -17.96 35.21
N PRO A 526 -0.73 -17.50 36.01
CA PRO A 526 0.68 -17.81 35.82
C PRO A 526 0.94 -19.33 35.90
N ARG A 527 1.13 -19.95 34.74
CA ARG A 527 1.46 -21.38 34.60
C ARG A 527 2.95 -21.52 34.33
N GLY A 528 3.63 -22.34 35.14
CA GLY A 528 5.07 -22.57 35.07
C GLY A 528 5.89 -21.49 35.79
N GLN A 529 7.13 -21.84 36.12
CA GLN A 529 8.01 -20.99 36.93
C GLN A 529 8.42 -19.70 36.20
N ARG A 530 8.63 -19.78 34.88
CA ARG A 530 9.03 -18.61 34.05
C ARG A 530 7.98 -17.48 34.09
N TRP A 531 6.69 -17.80 33.93
CA TRP A 531 5.63 -16.78 34.01
C TRP A 531 5.48 -16.25 35.44
N ARG A 532 5.56 -17.12 36.46
CA ARG A 532 5.53 -16.65 37.87
C ARG A 532 6.66 -15.66 38.16
N ASN A 533 7.85 -15.91 37.63
CA ASN A 533 8.99 -15.00 37.78
C ASN A 533 8.73 -13.64 37.12
N TRP A 534 8.11 -13.59 35.93
CA TRP A 534 7.73 -12.32 35.31
C TRP A 534 6.68 -11.54 36.10
N CYS A 535 5.80 -12.22 36.85
CA CYS A 535 4.80 -11.57 37.70
C CYS A 535 5.33 -11.15 39.07
N SER A 536 6.57 -11.53 39.40
CA SER A 536 7.27 -11.11 40.60
C SER A 536 8.12 -9.89 40.27
N PRO A 537 8.00 -8.79 41.03
CA PRO A 537 8.88 -7.65 40.86
C PRO A 537 10.36 -8.06 41.06
N PRO A 538 11.31 -7.54 40.26
CA PRO A 538 12.71 -7.94 40.33
C PRO A 538 13.43 -7.19 41.45
N PHE A 539 13.01 -7.39 42.71
CA PHE A 539 13.59 -6.80 43.91
C PHE A 539 14.66 -7.69 44.53
N ARG A 540 15.71 -8.04 43.77
CA ARG A 540 16.91 -8.61 44.37
C ARG A 540 17.91 -7.49 44.60
N ASN A 541 18.20 -7.22 45.87
CA ASN A 541 19.30 -6.36 46.26
C ASN A 541 20.61 -6.91 45.69
N ALA A 542 21.58 -6.01 45.44
CA ALA A 542 22.94 -6.44 45.13
C ALA A 542 23.50 -7.33 46.26
N PRO A 543 24.43 -8.26 45.98
CA PRO A 543 25.03 -9.08 47.02
C PRO A 543 25.61 -8.19 48.14
N GLY A 544 25.05 -8.28 49.36
CA GLY A 544 25.46 -7.49 50.53
C GLY A 544 24.58 -6.29 50.89
N ASP A 545 23.55 -5.95 50.11
CA ASP A 545 22.57 -4.91 50.45
C ASP A 545 21.32 -5.51 51.13
N ASN A 546 21.12 -5.19 52.41
CA ASN A 546 20.00 -5.65 53.23
C ASN A 546 18.90 -4.58 53.43
N THR A 547 18.90 -3.52 52.61
CA THR A 547 17.86 -2.49 52.69
C THR A 547 16.48 -3.04 52.31
N ALA A 548 15.47 -2.70 53.10
CA ALA A 548 14.09 -3.12 52.85
C ALA A 548 13.52 -2.35 51.65
N PHE A 549 12.94 -3.08 50.69
CA PHE A 549 12.31 -2.48 49.52
C PHE A 549 11.03 -1.70 49.89
N PRO A 550 10.62 -0.72 49.07
CA PRO A 550 9.34 -0.03 49.24
C PRO A 550 8.17 -1.02 49.21
N ASN A 551 7.32 -1.01 50.24
CA ASN A 551 6.23 -1.98 50.47
C ASN A 551 5.09 -1.97 49.44
N ASN A 552 5.15 -1.17 48.38
CA ASN A 552 3.96 -0.81 47.59
C ASN A 552 3.77 -1.65 46.31
N ILE A 553 4.77 -2.42 45.87
CA ILE A 553 4.67 -3.24 44.66
C ILE A 553 4.91 -4.69 45.05
N THR A 554 3.88 -5.53 44.92
CA THR A 554 3.94 -6.95 45.28
C THR A 554 3.65 -7.82 44.06
N PHE A 555 3.65 -9.14 44.24
CA PHE A 555 3.29 -10.08 43.19
C PHE A 555 1.89 -9.79 42.65
N ASN A 556 1.78 -9.55 41.35
CA ASN A 556 0.49 -9.35 40.69
C ASN A 556 0.46 -10.13 39.37
N HIS A 557 -0.49 -11.05 39.23
CA HIS A 557 -0.60 -11.91 38.05
C HIS A 557 -1.01 -11.18 36.76
N ARG A 558 -1.42 -9.90 36.87
CA ARG A 558 -1.78 -9.00 35.76
C ARG A 558 -0.68 -8.00 35.43
N ARG A 559 0.40 -7.93 36.22
CA ARG A 559 1.55 -7.06 36.00
C ARG A 559 2.79 -7.92 35.74
N MET A 560 3.51 -7.64 34.67
CA MET A 560 4.70 -8.38 34.29
C MET A 560 5.89 -7.46 34.15
N PHE A 561 7.05 -7.94 34.61
CA PHE A 561 8.34 -7.28 34.56
C PHE A 561 9.28 -8.12 33.69
N PHE A 562 9.65 -7.59 32.52
CA PHE A 562 10.67 -8.17 31.65
C PHE A 562 11.91 -7.31 31.74
N HIS A 563 13.06 -7.88 32.12
CA HIS A 563 14.25 -7.06 32.40
C HIS A 563 15.55 -7.79 32.06
N SER A 564 16.63 -7.00 31.93
CA SER A 564 18.03 -7.45 31.76
C SER A 564 18.94 -6.98 32.89
N PHE A 565 18.37 -6.55 34.02
CA PHE A 565 19.12 -5.99 35.16
C PHE A 565 20.21 -6.91 35.73
N ASP A 566 19.92 -8.21 35.81
CA ASP A 566 20.78 -9.18 36.48
C ASP A 566 21.64 -9.99 35.49
N ASN A 567 21.26 -10.00 34.20
CA ASN A 567 21.97 -10.70 33.14
C ASN A 567 21.90 -9.90 31.83
N ALA A 568 23.04 -9.47 31.32
CA ALA A 568 23.14 -8.66 30.11
C ALA A 568 22.78 -9.42 28.82
N GLU A 569 22.82 -10.75 28.84
CA GLU A 569 22.40 -11.61 27.72
C GLU A 569 20.87 -11.71 27.60
N ASP A 570 20.15 -11.47 28.70
CA ASP A 570 18.71 -11.44 28.67
C ASP A 570 18.21 -10.23 27.88
N ASN A 571 17.23 -10.46 27.01
CA ASN A 571 16.61 -9.42 26.23
C ASN A 571 15.14 -9.23 26.65
N PRO A 572 14.77 -8.08 27.27
CA PRO A 572 13.40 -7.82 27.73
C PRO A 572 12.35 -7.92 26.61
N VAL A 573 12.71 -7.47 25.40
CA VAL A 573 11.83 -7.50 24.23
C VAL A 573 11.53 -8.94 23.83
N ASP A 574 12.55 -9.80 23.86
CA ASP A 574 12.43 -11.22 23.57
C ASP A 574 11.55 -11.94 24.60
N GLN A 575 11.73 -11.63 25.90
CA GLN A 575 10.88 -12.18 26.96
C GLN A 575 9.42 -11.74 26.80
N PHE A 576 9.19 -10.46 26.46
CA PHE A 576 7.85 -9.94 26.22
C PHE A 576 7.17 -10.59 24.99
N LEU A 577 7.91 -10.79 23.90
CA LEU A 577 7.41 -11.51 22.73
C LEU A 577 7.09 -12.97 23.05
N ASP A 578 7.92 -13.65 23.85
CA ASP A 578 7.64 -15.01 24.32
C ASP A 578 6.34 -15.05 25.12
N TYR A 579 6.12 -14.10 26.03
CA TYR A 579 4.87 -13.97 26.77
C TYR A 579 3.67 -13.76 25.83
N LEU A 580 3.76 -12.83 24.89
CA LEU A 580 2.67 -12.52 23.97
C LEU A 580 2.33 -13.71 23.06
N LEU A 581 3.33 -14.41 22.53
CA LEU A 581 3.14 -15.47 21.54
C LEU A 581 2.83 -16.84 22.17
N ASN A 582 3.42 -17.16 23.32
CA ASN A 582 3.36 -18.51 23.90
C ASN A 582 2.45 -18.62 25.14
N HIS A 583 2.12 -17.52 25.83
CA HIS A 583 1.38 -17.53 27.08
C HIS A 583 0.00 -16.85 26.97
N GLY A 584 -1.04 -17.62 26.63
CA GLY A 584 -2.44 -17.15 26.56
C GLY A 584 -3.37 -18.04 25.73
N SER A 585 -4.66 -17.74 25.72
CA SER A 585 -5.65 -18.47 24.91
C SER A 585 -5.58 -18.08 23.43
N GLN A 586 -5.60 -19.07 22.52
CA GLN A 586 -5.66 -18.85 21.06
C GLN A 586 -7.02 -18.29 20.58
N ASN A 587 -8.06 -18.44 21.40
CA ASN A 587 -9.42 -17.98 21.08
C ASN A 587 -9.63 -16.49 21.37
N MET A 588 -8.61 -15.79 21.86
CA MET A 588 -8.65 -14.41 22.33
C MET A 588 -7.90 -13.46 21.39
N LEU A 589 -8.33 -12.20 21.31
CA LEU A 589 -7.58 -11.10 20.68
C LEU A 589 -6.89 -10.27 21.77
N THR A 590 -5.57 -10.09 21.65
CA THR A 590 -4.79 -9.22 22.54
C THR A 590 -4.53 -7.88 21.86
N ILE A 591 -4.93 -6.78 22.47
CA ILE A 591 -4.60 -5.43 21.98
C ILE A 591 -3.50 -4.86 22.86
N CYS A 592 -2.30 -4.71 22.31
CA CYS A 592 -1.17 -4.11 22.98
C CYS A 592 -1.13 -2.60 22.70
N ILE A 593 -1.07 -1.79 23.75
CA ILE A 593 -1.13 -0.33 23.67
C ILE A 593 0.10 0.25 24.39
N ALA A 594 0.83 1.11 23.69
CA ALA A 594 1.94 1.90 24.22
C ALA A 594 1.74 3.36 23.83
N HIS A 595 2.30 4.29 24.60
CA HIS A 595 2.20 5.73 24.34
C HIS A 595 3.41 6.20 23.53
N ASN A 596 3.17 6.72 22.32
CA ASN A 596 4.22 7.00 21.32
C ASN A 596 4.95 5.73 20.82
N GLY A 597 4.34 4.56 20.99
CA GLY A 597 4.93 3.29 20.59
C GLY A 597 5.24 3.21 19.09
N GLY A 598 4.48 3.94 18.26
CA GLY A 598 4.66 3.97 16.82
C GLY A 598 5.98 4.60 16.35
N LYS A 599 6.64 5.40 17.20
CA LYS A 599 7.95 5.98 16.91
C LYS A 599 9.08 5.39 17.79
N TYR A 600 8.73 4.57 18.78
CA TYR A 600 9.66 4.08 19.78
C TYR A 600 9.49 2.58 20.07
N ASP A 601 8.60 2.19 20.98
CA ASP A 601 8.48 0.81 21.49
C ASP A 601 8.27 -0.25 20.40
N PHE A 602 7.47 0.09 19.38
CA PHE A 602 7.15 -0.85 18.30
C PHE A 602 8.35 -1.12 17.40
N HIS A 603 9.33 -0.21 17.34
CA HIS A 603 10.58 -0.45 16.61
C HIS A 603 11.45 -1.48 17.30
N LEU A 604 11.53 -1.45 18.64
CA LEU A 604 12.23 -2.47 19.42
C LEU A 604 11.62 -3.87 19.16
N LEU A 605 10.28 -3.94 19.16
CA LEU A 605 9.56 -5.18 18.86
C LEU A 605 9.75 -5.63 17.41
N LEU A 606 9.70 -4.71 16.45
CA LEU A 606 9.86 -5.02 15.02
C LEU A 606 11.27 -5.54 14.71
N GLU A 607 12.30 -4.96 15.32
CA GLU A 607 13.69 -5.46 15.24
C GLU A 607 13.78 -6.90 15.78
N ALA A 608 13.24 -7.15 16.98
CA ALA A 608 13.27 -8.48 17.59
C ALA A 608 12.48 -9.52 16.76
N LEU A 609 11.32 -9.15 16.20
CA LEU A 609 10.54 -10.00 15.30
C LEU A 609 11.31 -10.32 14.01
N HIS A 610 12.02 -9.34 13.45
CA HIS A 610 12.87 -9.54 12.27
C HIS A 610 14.03 -10.49 12.58
N ARG A 611 14.75 -10.28 13.68
CA ARG A 611 15.83 -11.17 14.17
C ARG A 611 15.36 -12.61 14.33
N ARG A 612 14.11 -12.81 14.76
CA ARG A 612 13.49 -14.12 14.97
C ARG A 612 12.87 -14.74 13.71
N SER A 613 12.97 -14.10 12.53
CA SER A 613 12.28 -14.52 11.30
C SER A 613 10.75 -14.69 11.47
N HIS A 614 10.12 -13.88 12.32
CA HIS A 614 8.68 -13.87 12.58
C HIS A 614 8.07 -12.52 12.15
N PRO A 615 7.97 -12.22 10.84
CA PRO A 615 7.45 -10.94 10.39
C PRO A 615 5.97 -10.75 10.77
N PRO A 616 5.53 -9.51 11.01
CA PRO A 616 4.12 -9.23 11.29
C PRO A 616 3.24 -9.61 10.09
N THR A 617 2.02 -10.08 10.37
CA THR A 617 1.05 -10.43 9.31
C THR A 617 0.47 -9.21 8.63
N ARG A 618 0.36 -8.10 9.38
CA ARG A 618 -0.05 -6.81 8.85
C ARG A 618 0.75 -5.71 9.53
N LEU A 619 1.27 -4.80 8.73
CA LEU A 619 2.02 -3.64 9.19
C LEU A 619 1.51 -2.40 8.46
N CYS A 620 1.13 -1.37 9.19
CA CYS A 620 0.64 -0.10 8.65
C CYS A 620 1.57 1.03 9.12
N THR A 621 2.23 1.70 8.17
CA THR A 621 3.23 2.73 8.44
C THR A 621 3.04 3.96 7.55
N THR A 622 3.60 5.10 7.97
CA THR A 622 3.84 6.26 7.10
C THR A 622 5.23 6.78 7.39
N GLY A 623 6.13 6.68 6.41
CA GLY A 623 7.56 6.78 6.68
C GLY A 623 7.98 5.73 7.72
N LEU A 624 8.68 6.19 8.76
CA LEU A 624 9.13 5.33 9.86
C LEU A 624 8.07 5.11 10.95
N LYS A 625 7.02 5.95 11.04
CA LYS A 625 6.01 5.82 12.10
C LYS A 625 5.12 4.60 11.84
N ILE A 626 5.01 3.72 12.84
CA ILE A 626 4.13 2.55 12.86
C ILE A 626 2.77 2.91 13.47
N TYR A 627 1.70 2.90 12.68
CA TYR A 627 0.34 3.16 13.19
C TYR A 627 -0.30 1.93 13.83
N SER A 628 -0.08 0.76 13.24
CA SER A 628 -0.53 -0.51 13.80
C SER A 628 0.27 -1.68 13.25
N MET A 629 0.48 -2.68 14.10
CA MET A 629 1.15 -3.93 13.76
C MET A 629 0.30 -5.11 14.23
N SER A 630 0.17 -6.17 13.44
CA SER A 630 -0.59 -7.37 13.79
C SER A 630 0.28 -8.62 13.72
N LEU A 631 0.18 -9.47 14.74
CA LEU A 631 0.83 -10.78 14.83
C LEU A 631 -0.23 -11.89 14.90
N GLY A 632 0.13 -13.09 14.44
CA GLY A 632 -0.71 -14.29 14.48
C GLY A 632 -0.82 -15.00 13.14
N GLY A 633 -1.70 -16.00 13.04
CA GLY A 633 -1.82 -16.89 11.89
C GLY A 633 -2.95 -17.91 12.09
N TYR A 634 -3.10 -18.86 11.15
CA TYR A 634 -4.10 -19.93 11.29
C TYR A 634 -3.70 -20.82 12.49
N HIS A 635 -4.58 -20.93 13.49
CA HIS A 635 -4.33 -21.57 14.80
C HIS A 635 -3.27 -20.92 15.70
N GLN A 636 -2.89 -19.66 15.45
CA GLN A 636 -2.04 -18.89 16.37
C GLN A 636 -2.85 -17.79 17.06
N ARG A 637 -2.32 -17.32 18.19
CA ARG A 637 -2.90 -16.20 18.93
C ARG A 637 -2.82 -14.92 18.08
N LYS A 638 -3.89 -14.11 18.15
CA LYS A 638 -3.92 -12.80 17.47
C LYS A 638 -3.51 -11.70 18.44
N VAL A 639 -2.53 -10.91 18.04
CA VAL A 639 -2.04 -9.74 18.79
C VAL A 639 -2.06 -8.53 17.88
N LEU A 640 -2.57 -7.41 18.38
CA LEU A 640 -2.71 -6.15 17.66
C LEU A 640 -2.06 -5.03 18.46
N PHE A 641 -1.09 -4.34 17.87
CA PHE A 641 -0.41 -3.20 18.48
C PHE A 641 -1.04 -1.89 18.01
N LYS A 642 -1.29 -0.98 18.94
CA LYS A 642 -1.90 0.34 18.73
C LYS A 642 -1.15 1.40 19.53
N ASP A 643 -0.81 2.51 18.88
CA ASP A 643 -0.19 3.65 19.54
C ASP A 643 -1.28 4.59 20.08
N SER A 644 -1.26 4.88 21.39
CA SER A 644 -2.23 5.76 22.02
C SER A 644 -2.06 7.23 21.62
N LEU A 645 -0.88 7.65 21.16
CA LEU A 645 -0.63 9.02 20.69
C LEU A 645 -1.37 9.34 19.37
N ASN A 646 -1.88 8.31 18.68
CA ASN A 646 -2.78 8.52 17.54
C ASN A 646 -4.21 8.91 17.95
N TYR A 647 -4.50 8.89 19.26
CA TYR A 647 -5.77 9.29 19.87
C TYR A 647 -5.58 10.48 20.81
N PHE A 648 -4.51 10.46 21.62
CA PHE A 648 -4.21 11.49 22.61
C PHE A 648 -3.04 12.35 22.11
N PHE A 649 -3.31 13.58 21.65
CA PHE A 649 -2.30 14.47 21.08
C PHE A 649 -1.52 15.26 22.15
N CYS A 650 -1.14 14.61 23.24
CA CYS A 650 -0.43 15.21 24.36
C CYS A 650 0.54 14.21 25.00
N GLU A 651 1.41 14.71 25.88
CA GLU A 651 2.31 13.89 26.69
C GLU A 651 1.53 13.06 27.71
N LEU A 652 2.09 11.91 28.12
CA LEU A 652 1.48 11.00 29.10
C LEU A 652 1.13 11.70 30.42
N ASP A 653 2.00 12.61 30.88
CA ASP A 653 1.84 13.42 32.10
C ASP A 653 0.62 14.35 32.07
N ALA A 654 0.11 14.69 30.87
CA ALA A 654 -1.10 15.49 30.75
C ALA A 654 -2.39 14.65 30.87
N LEU A 655 -2.33 13.33 30.64
CA LEU A 655 -3.52 12.47 30.58
C LEU A 655 -4.31 12.39 31.88
N PRO A 656 -3.71 12.34 33.09
CA PRO A 656 -4.46 12.35 34.34
C PRO A 656 -5.37 13.57 34.46
N LYS A 657 -4.86 14.75 34.07
CA LYS A 657 -5.63 16.00 34.04
C LYS A 657 -6.68 16.02 32.92
N VAL A 658 -6.35 15.47 31.74
CA VAL A 658 -7.27 15.39 30.60
C VAL A 658 -8.48 14.52 30.93
N PHE A 659 -8.28 13.37 31.60
CA PHE A 659 -9.35 12.41 31.89
C PHE A 659 -9.90 12.49 33.32
N ALA A 660 -9.50 13.51 34.09
CA ALA A 660 -9.88 13.69 35.50
C ALA A 660 -9.69 12.40 36.33
N LEU A 661 -8.51 11.77 36.19
CA LEU A 661 -8.19 10.53 36.90
C LEU A 661 -8.00 10.79 38.40
N PRO A 662 -8.24 9.79 39.27
CA PRO A 662 -8.09 9.91 40.72
C PRO A 662 -6.73 10.49 41.17
N GLU A 663 -6.74 11.36 42.18
CA GLU A 663 -5.54 12.10 42.66
C GLU A 663 -4.41 11.20 43.16
N ASP A 664 -4.74 10.01 43.67
CA ASP A 664 -3.80 8.99 44.11
C ASP A 664 -3.02 8.35 42.95
N LEU A 665 -3.63 8.27 41.76
CA LEU A 665 -2.97 7.91 40.50
C LEU A 665 -2.30 9.13 39.83
N ALA A 666 -2.83 10.32 40.11
CA ALA A 666 -2.46 11.60 39.51
C ALA A 666 -1.49 12.43 40.39
N THR A 667 -0.65 11.79 41.22
CA THR A 667 0.51 12.50 41.76
C THR A 667 1.37 12.95 40.59
N SER A 668 1.58 14.27 40.45
CA SER A 668 2.35 14.87 39.35
C SER A 668 3.58 14.03 39.05
N LYS A 669 3.73 13.57 37.81
CA LYS A 669 4.81 12.66 37.42
C LYS A 669 6.15 13.28 37.87
N PRO A 670 6.88 12.65 38.81
CA PRO A 670 8.12 13.23 39.30
C PRO A 670 9.13 13.29 38.15
N PHE A 671 10.02 14.29 38.19
CA PHE A 671 11.07 14.40 37.19
C PHE A 671 12.00 13.19 37.26
N PHE A 672 12.32 12.59 36.10
CA PHE A 672 13.16 11.40 36.00
C PHE A 672 14.50 11.71 35.31
N PRO A 673 15.64 11.17 35.78
CA PRO A 673 16.96 11.45 35.23
C PRO A 673 17.28 10.57 34.00
N TYR A 674 16.71 10.88 32.84
CA TYR A 674 16.83 10.05 31.62
C TYR A 674 18.27 9.76 31.18
N LEU A 675 19.19 10.72 31.31
CA LEU A 675 20.60 10.50 30.93
C LEU A 675 21.36 9.63 31.94
N TYR A 676 20.79 9.39 33.13
CA TYR A 676 21.37 8.52 34.14
C TYR A 676 21.08 7.04 33.88
N ILE A 677 20.19 6.71 32.92
CA ILE A 677 19.81 5.35 32.52
C ILE A 677 20.99 4.67 31.80
N GLN A 678 21.93 4.17 32.59
CA GLN A 678 23.11 3.43 32.14
C GLN A 678 23.26 2.18 32.99
N ARG A 679 23.71 1.07 32.38
CA ARG A 679 23.83 -0.22 33.07
C ARG A 679 24.69 -0.14 34.33
N GLN A 680 25.78 0.62 34.29
CA GLN A 680 26.68 0.82 35.42
C GLN A 680 26.02 1.44 36.66
N HIS A 681 24.94 2.22 36.50
CA HIS A 681 24.25 2.88 37.60
C HIS A 681 23.08 2.06 38.18
N LEU A 682 22.70 0.93 37.56
CA LEU A 682 21.50 0.17 37.93
C LEU A 682 21.50 -0.26 39.40
N HIS A 683 22.63 -0.79 39.88
CA HIS A 683 22.77 -1.34 41.22
C HIS A 683 23.41 -0.35 42.21
N GLN A 684 23.92 0.78 41.74
CA GLN A 684 24.56 1.79 42.58
C GLN A 684 23.53 2.59 43.37
N ARG A 685 23.66 2.58 44.70
CA ARG A 685 22.88 3.44 45.58
C ARG A 685 23.69 4.71 45.87
N ILE A 686 23.11 5.87 45.58
CA ILE A 686 23.71 7.19 45.85
C ILE A 686 22.96 7.89 46.98
N ARG A 687 23.68 8.74 47.72
CA ARG A 687 23.09 9.62 48.75
C ARG A 687 22.63 10.91 48.07
N GLY A 688 21.33 11.16 48.05
CA GLY A 688 20.71 12.27 47.32
C GLY A 688 20.30 11.89 45.88
N LEU A 689 19.93 12.89 45.09
CA LEU A 689 19.52 12.72 43.68
C LEU A 689 20.72 12.77 42.72
N PRO A 690 20.61 12.16 41.52
CA PRO A 690 21.58 12.39 40.44
C PRO A 690 21.73 13.88 40.13
N ALA A 691 22.88 14.30 39.59
CA ALA A 691 23.10 15.70 39.20
C ALA A 691 22.01 16.22 38.24
N ILE A 692 21.57 17.48 38.42
CA ILE A 692 20.45 18.07 37.66
C ILE A 692 20.61 17.99 36.13
N GLN A 693 21.85 17.96 35.63
CA GLN A 693 22.16 17.78 34.21
C GLN A 693 21.58 16.47 33.63
N TYR A 694 21.45 15.41 34.43
CA TYR A 694 20.88 14.14 33.99
C TYR A 694 19.37 14.21 33.71
N TYR A 695 18.70 15.29 34.15
CA TYR A 695 17.28 15.56 33.93
C TYR A 695 16.99 16.44 32.71
N GLN A 696 18.04 16.88 31.99
CA GLN A 696 17.97 17.67 30.77
C GLN A 696 17.16 18.98 30.91
N PRO A 697 17.52 19.90 31.82
CA PRO A 697 16.77 21.14 32.05
C PRO A 697 16.70 22.04 30.80
N GLU A 698 17.72 22.03 29.95
CA GLU A 698 17.82 22.92 28.77
C GLU A 698 16.86 22.56 27.63
N TYR A 699 16.41 21.30 27.58
CA TYR A 699 15.46 20.82 26.56
C TYR A 699 14.00 20.94 27.02
N LYS A 700 13.74 21.47 28.22
CA LYS A 700 12.39 21.69 28.76
C LYS A 700 11.93 23.13 28.46
N LYS A 701 10.61 23.29 28.25
CA LYS A 701 9.98 24.62 28.18
C LYS A 701 10.23 25.39 29.49
N ALA A 702 10.32 26.72 29.42
CA ALA A 702 10.65 27.59 30.54
C ALA A 702 9.88 27.25 31.83
N GLU A 703 8.55 27.14 31.75
CA GLU A 703 7.69 26.79 32.90
C GLU A 703 8.02 25.41 33.52
N LYS A 704 8.22 24.37 32.69
CA LYS A 704 8.60 23.03 33.19
C LYS A 704 10.02 23.01 33.76
N ARG A 705 10.92 23.84 33.22
CA ARG A 705 12.30 23.97 33.69
C ARG A 705 12.36 24.62 35.07
N GLU A 706 11.58 25.66 35.32
CA GLU A 706 11.47 26.29 36.65
C GLU A 706 10.95 25.29 37.69
N LYS A 707 9.85 24.59 37.38
CA LYS A 707 9.29 23.54 38.25
C LYS A 707 10.29 22.42 38.56
N LEU A 708 11.12 22.03 37.58
CA LEU A 708 12.19 21.05 37.79
C LEU A 708 13.23 21.55 38.80
N ILE A 709 13.67 22.80 38.66
CA ILE A 709 14.70 23.38 39.53
C ILE A 709 14.16 23.49 40.96
N GLU A 710 12.93 23.99 41.12
CA GLU A 710 12.27 24.08 42.43
C GLU A 710 12.13 22.70 43.09
N TRP A 711 11.60 21.72 42.36
CA TRP A 711 11.49 20.34 42.84
C TRP A 711 12.84 19.76 43.22
N TYR A 712 13.88 19.97 42.40
CA TYR A 712 15.22 19.43 42.64
C TYR A 712 15.85 20.02 43.90
N VAL A 713 15.71 21.33 44.13
CA VAL A 713 16.21 22.01 45.34
C VAL A 713 15.46 21.52 46.57
N GLN A 714 14.14 21.41 46.50
CA GLN A 714 13.31 20.90 47.61
C GLN A 714 13.73 19.47 47.99
N GLN A 715 13.84 18.55 47.02
CA GLN A 715 14.22 17.17 47.29
C GLN A 715 15.67 17.01 47.78
N THR A 716 16.59 17.87 47.35
CA THR A 716 17.98 17.86 47.81
C THR A 716 18.11 18.39 49.24
N SER A 717 17.23 19.30 49.66
CA SER A 717 17.22 19.86 51.02
C SER A 717 16.74 18.86 52.09
N VAL A 718 15.93 17.87 51.70
CA VAL A 718 15.51 16.74 52.53
C VAL A 718 16.61 15.67 52.46
N GLN A 719 17.60 15.73 53.35
CA GLN A 719 18.84 14.91 53.38
C GLN A 719 18.69 13.36 53.46
N ILE A 720 17.49 12.80 53.24
CA ILE A 720 17.14 11.39 53.46
C ILE A 720 16.49 10.77 52.20
N THR A 721 17.09 10.95 51.02
CA THR A 721 16.71 10.17 49.83
C THR A 721 17.90 9.34 49.34
N ASN A 722 17.83 8.02 49.52
CA ASN A 722 18.77 7.09 48.92
C ASN A 722 18.24 6.71 47.54
N PHE A 723 18.86 7.22 46.47
CA PHE A 723 18.43 6.93 45.10
C PHE A 723 19.15 5.67 44.57
N GLN A 724 18.39 4.71 44.05
CA GLN A 724 18.91 3.59 43.25
C GLN A 724 18.13 3.53 41.93
N LEU A 725 18.86 3.50 40.81
CA LEU A 725 18.25 3.58 39.48
C LEU A 725 17.28 2.41 39.22
N ARG A 726 17.64 1.17 39.59
CA ARG A 726 16.76 -0.01 39.41
C ARG A 726 15.39 0.17 40.06
N GLU A 727 15.36 0.55 41.33
CA GLU A 727 14.11 0.77 42.09
C GLU A 727 13.26 1.87 41.46
N GLN A 728 13.89 3.02 41.19
CA GLN A 728 13.20 4.20 40.67
C GLN A 728 12.69 3.98 39.24
N LEU A 729 13.45 3.27 38.40
CA LEU A 729 13.03 2.91 37.04
C LEU A 729 11.79 2.00 37.05
N ILE A 730 11.73 1.02 37.97
CA ILE A 730 10.55 0.15 38.12
C ILE A 730 9.33 0.98 38.55
N ILE A 731 9.47 1.81 39.59
CA ILE A 731 8.36 2.65 40.09
C ILE A 731 7.84 3.59 39.00
N TYR A 732 8.76 4.23 38.28
CA TYR A 732 8.45 5.14 37.18
C TYR A 732 7.67 4.44 36.05
N CYS A 733 8.18 3.31 35.54
CA CYS A 733 7.51 2.57 34.47
C CYS A 733 6.15 1.99 34.90
N VAL A 734 6.01 1.54 36.16
CA VAL A 734 4.71 1.06 36.67
C VAL A 734 3.69 2.20 36.65
N ASN A 735 4.09 3.39 37.09
CA ASN A 735 3.23 4.56 37.07
C ASN A 735 2.83 4.96 35.64
N ASP A 736 3.77 4.95 34.68
CA ASP A 736 3.50 5.27 33.28
C ASP A 736 2.48 4.31 32.65
N VAL A 737 2.64 3.00 32.89
CA VAL A 737 1.70 1.99 32.40
C VAL A 737 0.32 2.14 33.08
N ALA A 738 0.29 2.48 34.37
CA ALA A 738 -0.96 2.71 35.10
C ALA A 738 -1.73 3.93 34.60
N ILE A 739 -1.05 5.07 34.39
CA ILE A 739 -1.63 6.29 33.79
C ILE A 739 -2.19 5.97 32.40
N LEU A 740 -1.41 5.27 31.56
CA LEU A 740 -1.85 4.89 30.22
C LEU A 740 -3.10 4.00 30.27
N ARG A 741 -3.10 2.99 31.15
CA ARG A 741 -4.22 2.05 31.32
C ARG A 741 -5.50 2.79 31.70
N GLU A 742 -5.49 3.57 32.77
CA GLU A 742 -6.69 4.26 33.27
C GLU A 742 -7.20 5.29 32.25
N SER A 743 -6.30 6.03 31.61
CA SER A 743 -6.65 6.96 30.52
C SER A 743 -7.34 6.25 29.36
N VAL A 744 -6.82 5.10 28.93
CA VAL A 744 -7.41 4.31 27.83
C VAL A 744 -8.76 3.72 28.23
N LEU A 745 -8.90 3.22 29.45
CA LEU A 745 -10.17 2.68 29.95
C LEU A 745 -11.25 3.77 30.01
N ARG A 746 -10.90 4.95 30.55
CA ARG A 746 -11.80 6.10 30.59
C ARG A 746 -12.18 6.58 29.19
N PHE A 747 -11.22 6.66 28.27
CA PHE A 747 -11.50 7.00 26.87
C PHE A 747 -12.42 5.98 26.18
N ARG A 748 -12.20 4.68 26.36
CA ARG A 748 -13.08 3.62 25.82
C ARG A 748 -14.50 3.76 26.35
N GLN A 749 -14.66 4.05 27.63
CA GLN A 749 -15.97 4.30 28.24
C GLN A 749 -16.66 5.51 27.60
N LEU A 750 -16.00 6.68 27.58
CA LEU A 750 -16.56 7.93 27.05
C LEU A 750 -16.97 7.80 25.57
N ILE A 751 -16.15 7.13 24.75
CA ILE A 751 -16.51 6.86 23.35
C ILE A 751 -17.71 5.91 23.28
N GLY A 752 -17.70 4.82 24.05
CA GLY A 752 -18.81 3.84 24.07
C GLY A 752 -20.16 4.48 24.38
N GLU A 753 -20.22 5.31 25.43
CA GLU A 753 -21.41 6.05 25.89
C GLU A 753 -22.01 6.96 24.81
N ASN A 754 -21.17 7.53 23.93
CA ASN A 754 -21.58 8.55 22.96
C ASN A 754 -21.63 8.06 21.50
N THR A 755 -21.28 6.79 21.22
CA THR A 755 -21.10 6.29 19.84
C THR A 755 -21.70 4.90 19.58
N LYS A 756 -22.80 4.57 20.29
CA LYS A 756 -23.48 3.26 20.21
C LYS A 756 -22.51 2.10 20.49
N ASN A 757 -21.79 2.17 21.62
CA ASN A 757 -20.86 1.13 22.10
C ASN A 757 -19.70 0.80 21.14
N LEU A 758 -19.21 1.79 20.38
CA LEU A 758 -18.04 1.60 19.52
C LEU A 758 -16.75 1.53 20.35
N ASP A 759 -15.93 0.51 20.09
CA ASP A 759 -14.60 0.42 20.69
C ASP A 759 -13.55 1.10 19.79
N PRO A 760 -12.86 2.14 20.27
CA PRO A 760 -11.92 2.90 19.46
C PRO A 760 -10.69 2.08 19.01
N PHE A 761 -10.19 1.17 19.84
CA PHE A 761 -8.94 0.43 19.58
C PHE A 761 -9.13 -0.84 18.76
N LEU A 762 -10.34 -1.41 18.72
CA LEU A 762 -10.71 -2.49 17.80
C LEU A 762 -10.93 -1.99 16.38
N THR A 763 -11.61 -0.85 16.25
CA THR A 763 -12.22 -0.46 14.97
C THR A 763 -11.23 0.29 14.08
N VAL A 764 -10.39 1.14 14.67
CA VAL A 764 -9.52 2.08 13.93
C VAL A 764 -8.15 2.19 14.58
N SER A 765 -7.23 2.95 13.97
CA SER A 765 -5.87 3.19 14.51
C SER A 765 -5.60 4.67 14.82
N THR A 766 -6.54 5.58 14.55
CA THR A 766 -6.36 7.04 14.69
C THR A 766 -7.65 7.75 15.10
N ALA A 767 -7.53 8.92 15.73
CA ALA A 767 -8.66 9.79 16.05
C ALA A 767 -9.46 10.23 14.80
N ALA A 768 -8.79 10.53 13.68
CA ALA A 768 -9.48 10.86 12.43
C ALA A 768 -10.29 9.67 11.89
N GLY A 769 -9.73 8.45 11.99
CA GLY A 769 -10.45 7.23 11.66
C GLY A 769 -11.65 7.01 12.58
N LEU A 770 -11.50 7.34 13.87
CA LEU A 770 -12.57 7.24 14.86
C LEU A 770 -13.71 8.21 14.52
N ALA A 771 -13.37 9.48 14.27
CA ALA A 771 -14.33 10.52 13.88
C ALA A 771 -15.15 10.11 12.64
N LEU A 772 -14.47 9.63 11.58
CA LEU A 772 -15.14 9.15 10.37
C LEU A 772 -16.01 7.90 10.63
N THR A 773 -15.53 6.97 11.46
CA THR A 773 -16.29 5.76 11.80
C THR A 773 -17.53 6.09 12.62
N THR A 774 -17.41 7.01 13.58
CA THR A 774 -18.53 7.54 14.36
C THR A 774 -19.53 8.26 13.46
N MET A 775 -19.07 9.13 12.55
CA MET A 775 -19.92 9.78 11.55
C MET A 775 -20.70 8.74 10.75
N ARG A 776 -20.03 7.71 10.22
CA ARG A 776 -20.65 6.65 9.42
C ARG A 776 -21.60 5.75 10.21
N ARG A 777 -21.34 5.49 11.49
CA ARG A 777 -22.15 4.58 12.33
C ARG A 777 -23.36 5.27 12.94
N CYS A 778 -23.20 6.53 13.32
CA CYS A 778 -24.18 7.22 14.16
C CYS A 778 -24.97 8.30 13.42
N PHE A 779 -24.43 8.88 12.33
CA PHE A 779 -24.97 10.13 11.77
C PHE A 779 -25.16 10.12 10.25
N LEU A 780 -24.44 9.30 9.50
CA LEU A 780 -24.49 9.29 8.03
C LEU A 780 -25.73 8.52 7.53
N PRO A 781 -26.61 9.16 6.73
CA PRO A 781 -27.68 8.45 6.03
C PRO A 781 -27.17 7.58 4.88
N GLU A 782 -27.92 6.55 4.51
CA GLU A 782 -27.62 5.72 3.35
C GLU A 782 -27.64 6.54 2.06
N ASN A 783 -26.64 6.36 1.18
CA ASN A 783 -26.58 6.98 -0.15
C ASN A 783 -26.46 8.51 -0.19
N TRP A 784 -25.89 9.16 0.84
CA TRP A 784 -25.68 10.63 0.85
C TRP A 784 -24.31 11.04 0.28
N ILE A 785 -23.22 10.47 0.79
CA ILE A 785 -21.85 10.86 0.42
C ILE A 785 -21.27 9.84 -0.56
N VAL A 786 -20.68 10.31 -1.66
CA VAL A 786 -20.09 9.47 -2.71
C VAL A 786 -18.61 9.18 -2.45
N HIS A 787 -18.16 7.95 -2.75
CA HIS A 787 -16.73 7.67 -2.91
C HIS A 787 -16.21 8.31 -4.20
N SER A 788 -15.69 9.54 -4.10
CA SER A 788 -15.09 10.22 -5.25
C SER A 788 -13.85 9.45 -5.74
N PRO A 789 -13.69 9.19 -7.05
CA PRO A 789 -12.52 8.50 -7.57
C PRO A 789 -11.26 9.36 -7.36
N GLU A 790 -10.19 8.76 -6.82
CA GLU A 790 -8.86 9.40 -6.74
C GLU A 790 -8.36 9.76 -8.14
N GLY A 791 -7.97 11.03 -8.37
CA GLY A 791 -7.64 11.56 -9.70
C GLY A 791 -8.82 12.08 -10.52
N GLY A 792 -10.05 12.04 -9.99
CA GLY A 792 -11.25 12.58 -10.63
C GLY A 792 -12.08 11.56 -11.41
N TYR A 793 -13.30 11.95 -11.81
CA TYR A 793 -14.21 11.10 -12.60
C TYR A 793 -13.68 10.77 -14.01
N LEU A 794 -12.76 11.58 -14.52
CA LEU A 794 -12.18 11.45 -15.86
C LEU A 794 -10.75 10.85 -15.87
N ARG A 795 -10.27 10.34 -14.73
CA ARG A 795 -8.87 9.87 -14.48
C ARG A 795 -8.28 8.82 -15.42
N GLY A 796 -9.10 8.17 -16.24
CA GLY A 796 -8.69 7.14 -17.21
C GLY A 796 -8.40 7.69 -18.61
N ARG A 797 -8.70 8.96 -18.86
CA ARG A 797 -8.60 9.58 -20.18
C ARG A 797 -7.26 10.29 -20.32
N ARG A 798 -6.36 9.70 -21.11
CA ARG A 798 -4.98 10.18 -21.28
C ARG A 798 -4.74 10.50 -22.75
N ALA A 799 -4.51 11.77 -23.05
CA ALA A 799 -4.00 12.23 -24.34
C ALA A 799 -2.67 12.96 -24.14
N SER A 800 -1.79 12.88 -25.13
CA SER A 800 -0.55 13.67 -25.11
C SER A 800 -0.86 15.18 -25.15
N ALA A 801 -0.03 15.99 -24.49
CA ALA A 801 -0.19 17.45 -24.49
C ALA A 801 -0.14 18.01 -25.92
N GLU A 802 0.68 17.40 -26.78
CA GLU A 802 0.81 17.76 -28.18
C GLU A 802 -0.44 17.42 -29.01
N SER A 803 -1.04 16.24 -28.80
CA SER A 803 -2.31 15.86 -29.45
C SER A 803 -3.43 16.84 -29.05
N GLN A 804 -3.54 17.15 -27.76
CA GLN A 804 -4.53 18.13 -27.25
C GLN A 804 -4.34 19.52 -27.87
N ARG A 805 -3.10 20.03 -27.91
CA ARG A 805 -2.80 21.32 -28.57
C ARG A 805 -3.15 21.27 -30.04
N TYR A 806 -2.85 20.17 -30.72
CA TYR A 806 -3.10 20.03 -32.13
C TYR A 806 -4.59 20.07 -32.45
N ILE A 807 -5.41 19.31 -31.72
CA ILE A 807 -6.87 19.30 -31.90
C ILE A 807 -7.42 20.70 -31.66
N ARG A 808 -7.02 21.37 -30.58
CA ARG A 808 -7.48 22.74 -30.30
C ARG A 808 -7.01 23.73 -31.36
N PHE A 809 -5.79 23.59 -31.85
CA PHE A 809 -5.28 24.38 -32.95
C PHE A 809 -6.08 24.14 -34.23
N PHE A 810 -6.46 22.90 -34.51
CA PHE A 810 -7.30 22.53 -35.65
C PHE A 810 -8.68 23.19 -35.58
N GLU A 811 -9.35 23.18 -34.42
CA GLU A 811 -10.62 23.89 -34.21
C GLU A 811 -10.50 25.40 -34.42
N LEU A 812 -9.38 26.02 -34.03
CA LEU A 812 -9.14 27.44 -34.26
C LEU A 812 -8.95 27.79 -35.74
N GLN A 813 -8.50 26.82 -36.56
CA GLN A 813 -8.37 26.99 -38.00
C GLN A 813 -9.66 26.65 -38.75
N HIS A 814 -10.55 25.85 -38.16
CA HIS A 814 -11.82 25.42 -38.73
C HIS A 814 -12.94 25.74 -37.72
N PRO A 815 -13.43 26.99 -37.67
CA PRO A 815 -14.43 27.41 -36.69
C PRO A 815 -15.69 26.55 -36.67
N GLU A 816 -16.07 25.97 -37.82
CA GLU A 816 -17.19 25.03 -37.97
C GLU A 816 -17.00 23.68 -37.26
N SER A 817 -15.75 23.32 -36.91
CA SER A 817 -15.46 22.11 -36.15
C SER A 817 -15.36 22.36 -34.64
N ALA A 818 -15.35 23.64 -34.20
CA ALA A 818 -15.16 23.98 -32.80
C ALA A 818 -16.30 23.44 -31.92
N GLY A 819 -15.97 22.62 -30.92
CA GLY A 819 -16.98 21.98 -30.07
C GLY A 819 -17.68 20.78 -30.73
N HIS A 820 -17.25 20.35 -31.92
CA HIS A 820 -17.80 19.20 -32.64
C HIS A 820 -16.79 18.04 -32.82
N ILE A 821 -15.55 18.19 -32.35
CA ILE A 821 -14.52 17.15 -32.41
C ILE A 821 -14.50 16.38 -31.09
N GLN A 822 -14.93 15.11 -31.10
CA GLN A 822 -14.84 14.24 -29.94
C GLN A 822 -13.38 13.86 -29.67
N HIS A 823 -12.88 14.12 -28.46
CA HIS A 823 -11.51 13.79 -28.03
C HIS A 823 -11.45 13.41 -26.54
N ALA A 824 -10.27 13.04 -26.03
CA ALA A 824 -10.09 12.50 -24.67
C ALA A 824 -10.61 13.38 -23.52
N GLN A 825 -10.79 14.68 -23.73
CA GLN A 825 -11.25 15.60 -22.68
C GLN A 825 -12.78 15.79 -22.68
N TRP A 826 -13.50 15.26 -23.67
CA TRP A 826 -14.97 15.29 -23.68
C TRP A 826 -15.53 14.34 -22.63
N ALA A 827 -16.76 14.56 -22.16
CA ALA A 827 -17.49 13.73 -21.19
C ALA A 827 -17.76 12.33 -21.74
N LEU A 828 -17.88 12.18 -23.06
CA LEU A 828 -17.96 10.88 -23.74
C LEU A 828 -16.59 10.19 -23.91
N GLY A 829 -15.48 10.93 -23.74
CA GLY A 829 -14.12 10.44 -23.97
C GLY A 829 -13.76 10.31 -25.46
N GLU A 830 -12.61 9.68 -25.73
CA GLU A 830 -12.13 9.39 -27.09
C GLU A 830 -13.13 8.53 -27.86
N ALA A 831 -13.27 8.79 -29.16
CA ALA A 831 -14.12 7.95 -30.00
C ALA A 831 -13.53 6.54 -30.10
N HIS A 832 -14.37 5.53 -29.86
CA HIS A 832 -14.02 4.12 -29.99
C HIS A 832 -14.54 3.57 -31.31
N VAL A 833 -13.68 2.88 -32.04
CA VAL A 833 -14.09 2.15 -33.24
C VAL A 833 -14.50 0.74 -32.83
N GLU A 834 -15.81 0.47 -32.92
CA GLU A 834 -16.39 -0.84 -32.64
C GLU A 834 -15.75 -1.90 -33.57
N ASP A 835 -15.57 -3.12 -33.06
CA ASP A 835 -14.86 -4.28 -33.66
C ASP A 835 -13.34 -4.38 -33.46
N CYS A 836 -12.57 -3.28 -33.53
CA CYS A 836 -11.10 -3.32 -33.42
C CYS A 836 -10.56 -2.76 -32.09
N GLY A 837 -11.37 -2.01 -31.34
CA GLY A 837 -10.99 -1.42 -30.05
C GLY A 837 -10.00 -0.26 -30.16
N TYR A 838 -9.87 0.35 -31.34
CA TYR A 838 -9.07 1.56 -31.52
C TYR A 838 -9.74 2.78 -30.88
N ARG A 839 -8.92 3.61 -30.22
CA ARG A 839 -9.30 4.90 -29.67
C ARG A 839 -8.70 5.99 -30.53
N LEU A 840 -9.51 6.92 -31.01
CA LEU A 840 -9.08 8.02 -31.87
C LEU A 840 -8.64 9.23 -31.04
N ASP A 841 -7.59 9.93 -31.48
CA ASP A 841 -7.18 11.19 -30.85
C ASP A 841 -8.29 12.26 -30.96
N GLY A 842 -8.89 12.40 -32.14
CA GLY A 842 -10.04 13.26 -32.39
C GLY A 842 -10.97 12.69 -33.47
N LEU A 843 -12.29 12.82 -33.31
CA LEU A 843 -13.29 12.44 -34.32
C LEU A 843 -14.27 13.57 -34.56
N TRP A 844 -14.37 14.03 -35.82
CA TRP A 844 -15.39 14.97 -36.25
C TRP A 844 -16.46 14.25 -37.07
N GLN A 845 -17.65 14.12 -36.50
CA GLN A 845 -18.79 13.47 -37.14
C GLN A 845 -19.49 14.45 -38.09
N ARG A 846 -19.22 14.33 -39.38
CA ARG A 846 -19.76 15.21 -40.43
C ARG A 846 -21.05 14.64 -41.02
N SER A 847 -21.95 15.51 -41.44
CA SER A 847 -23.22 15.10 -42.07
C SER A 847 -22.97 14.50 -43.47
N PRO A 848 -23.74 13.47 -43.87
CA PRO A 848 -23.70 12.94 -45.23
C PRO A 848 -23.89 14.05 -46.28
N PRO A 849 -23.17 14.02 -47.43
CA PRO A 849 -22.39 12.90 -47.98
C PRO A 849 -20.93 12.82 -47.47
N LEU A 850 -20.51 13.70 -46.55
CA LEU A 850 -19.13 13.70 -46.05
C LEU A 850 -18.90 12.54 -45.07
N ARG A 851 -17.79 11.82 -45.24
CA ARG A 851 -17.35 10.78 -44.30
C ARG A 851 -16.96 11.40 -42.95
N PRO A 852 -17.09 10.71 -41.81
CA PRO A 852 -16.53 11.20 -40.55
C PRO A 852 -15.00 11.37 -40.67
N LEU A 853 -14.46 12.46 -40.09
CA LEU A 853 -13.03 12.77 -40.14
C LEU A 853 -12.35 12.36 -38.84
N ALA A 854 -11.45 11.38 -38.90
CA ALA A 854 -10.60 11.00 -37.78
C ALA A 854 -9.26 11.75 -37.84
N ILE A 855 -8.95 12.49 -36.78
CA ILE A 855 -7.72 13.27 -36.60
C ILE A 855 -6.78 12.46 -35.72
N GLU A 856 -5.58 12.15 -36.19
CA GLU A 856 -4.61 11.32 -35.48
C GLU A 856 -3.25 12.03 -35.37
N TYR A 857 -2.75 12.18 -34.15
CA TYR A 857 -1.47 12.80 -33.86
C TYR A 857 -0.39 11.75 -33.61
N MET A 858 0.50 11.57 -34.58
CA MET A 858 1.55 10.55 -34.54
C MET A 858 2.82 11.08 -33.87
N GLY A 859 2.94 10.83 -32.55
CA GLY A 859 4.18 11.01 -31.82
C GLY A 859 5.30 10.12 -32.40
N CYS A 860 6.37 10.74 -32.92
CA CYS A 860 7.35 10.02 -33.77
C CYS A 860 8.02 8.82 -33.07
N TYR A 861 8.29 8.93 -31.76
CA TYR A 861 8.90 7.87 -30.95
C TYR A 861 7.96 6.69 -30.70
N TYR A 862 6.67 6.97 -30.47
CA TYR A 862 5.66 5.95 -30.18
C TYR A 862 5.16 5.22 -31.44
N HIS A 863 5.26 5.87 -32.61
CA HIS A 863 4.72 5.38 -33.88
C HIS A 863 5.79 5.03 -34.93
N GLY A 864 7.08 5.03 -34.56
CA GLY A 864 8.16 4.54 -35.43
C GLY A 864 8.44 5.37 -36.68
N CYS A 865 8.32 6.70 -36.61
CA CYS A 865 8.42 7.60 -37.78
C CYS A 865 9.69 7.34 -38.64
N PRO A 866 9.56 7.06 -39.96
CA PRO A 866 10.71 6.72 -40.81
C PRO A 866 11.70 7.88 -41.01
N LYS A 867 11.22 9.13 -40.98
CA LYS A 867 12.08 10.33 -41.09
C LYS A 867 12.91 10.58 -39.83
N CYS A 868 12.32 10.41 -38.65
CA CYS A 868 12.99 10.68 -37.36
C CYS A 868 13.84 9.50 -36.89
N PHE A 869 13.48 8.28 -37.29
CA PHE A 869 14.10 7.03 -36.86
C PHE A 869 14.49 6.20 -38.11
N PRO A 870 15.56 6.61 -38.82
CA PRO A 870 15.98 5.96 -40.07
C PRO A 870 16.59 4.56 -39.84
N VAL A 871 17.17 4.32 -38.66
CA VAL A 871 17.64 2.99 -38.24
C VAL A 871 16.44 2.17 -37.78
N ARG A 872 16.01 1.19 -38.57
CA ARG A 872 14.68 0.56 -38.42
C ARG A 872 14.60 -0.52 -37.35
N ASP A 873 15.74 -1.12 -37.00
CA ASP A 873 15.92 -2.14 -35.96
C ASP A 873 16.15 -1.55 -34.54
N GLN A 874 16.38 -0.23 -34.42
CA GLN A 874 16.53 0.42 -33.13
C GLN A 874 15.27 0.25 -32.26
N ARG A 875 15.43 -0.01 -30.96
CA ARG A 875 14.31 -0.19 -30.03
C ARG A 875 13.80 1.14 -29.51
N LEU A 876 12.50 1.38 -29.66
CA LEU A 876 11.79 2.59 -29.23
C LEU A 876 10.77 2.25 -28.12
N ALA A 877 9.57 2.83 -28.19
CA ALA A 877 8.51 2.65 -27.20
C ALA A 877 8.18 1.17 -26.97
N ALA A 878 7.99 0.81 -25.70
CA ALA A 878 7.69 -0.56 -25.26
C ALA A 878 8.75 -1.62 -25.67
N GLY A 879 9.98 -1.19 -25.98
CA GLY A 879 11.09 -2.08 -26.37
C GLY A 879 10.94 -2.72 -27.74
N ARG A 880 10.02 -2.23 -28.59
CA ARG A 880 9.79 -2.70 -29.97
C ARG A 880 10.69 -1.97 -30.95
N THR A 881 10.96 -2.58 -32.11
CA THR A 881 11.76 -1.91 -33.15
C THR A 881 10.99 -0.75 -33.79
N ALA A 882 11.71 0.22 -34.35
CA ALA A 882 11.09 1.33 -35.09
C ALA A 882 10.25 0.83 -36.27
N GLU A 883 10.67 -0.27 -36.93
CA GLU A 883 9.90 -0.91 -37.99
C GLU A 883 8.59 -1.51 -37.48
N GLU A 884 8.63 -2.32 -36.43
CA GLU A 884 7.42 -2.93 -35.85
C GLU A 884 6.38 -1.89 -35.42
N LEU A 885 6.82 -0.75 -34.89
CA LEU A 885 5.90 0.34 -34.51
C LEU A 885 5.29 1.02 -35.74
N PHE A 886 6.09 1.22 -36.78
CA PHE A 886 5.62 1.85 -38.02
C PHE A 886 4.63 0.96 -38.77
N GLU A 887 4.93 -0.33 -38.94
CA GLU A 887 4.04 -1.30 -39.59
C GLU A 887 2.68 -1.36 -38.90
N ARG A 888 2.66 -1.40 -37.56
CA ARG A 888 1.42 -1.38 -36.79
C ARG A 888 0.65 -0.07 -36.94
N THR A 889 1.36 1.06 -37.04
CA THR A 889 0.74 2.37 -37.28
C THR A 889 0.11 2.41 -38.66
N GLN A 890 0.81 1.94 -39.70
CA GLN A 890 0.26 1.86 -41.06
C GLN A 890 -0.94 0.92 -41.14
N GLN A 891 -0.86 -0.25 -40.49
CA GLN A 891 -1.98 -1.18 -40.42
C GLN A 891 -3.21 -0.53 -39.78
N ARG A 892 -3.05 0.16 -38.64
CA ARG A 892 -4.14 0.89 -37.98
C ARG A 892 -4.77 1.92 -38.90
N LEU A 893 -3.95 2.76 -39.56
CA LEU A 893 -4.44 3.80 -40.48
C LEU A 893 -5.21 3.17 -41.65
N TRP A 894 -4.66 2.11 -42.26
CA TRP A 894 -5.32 1.42 -43.36
C TRP A 894 -6.69 0.86 -42.95
N GLU A 895 -6.79 0.24 -41.76
CA GLU A 895 -8.05 -0.30 -41.24
C GLU A 895 -9.09 0.80 -40.98
N LEU A 896 -8.68 1.92 -40.38
CA LEU A 896 -9.58 3.05 -40.14
C LEU A 896 -10.17 3.61 -41.43
N GLU A 897 -9.36 3.76 -42.47
CA GLU A 897 -9.82 4.31 -43.75
C GLU A 897 -10.66 3.31 -44.56
N HIS A 898 -10.19 2.07 -44.70
CA HIS A 898 -10.72 1.12 -45.68
C HIS A 898 -11.74 0.13 -45.10
N ARG A 899 -11.61 -0.26 -43.82
CA ARG A 899 -12.59 -1.13 -43.16
C ARG A 899 -13.69 -0.34 -42.47
N HIS A 900 -13.33 0.77 -41.84
CA HIS A 900 -14.27 1.55 -41.02
C HIS A 900 -14.76 2.82 -41.70
N GLY A 901 -14.26 3.14 -42.90
CA GLY A 901 -14.80 4.20 -43.75
C GLY A 901 -14.51 5.63 -43.27
N TYR A 902 -13.54 5.84 -42.39
CA TYR A 902 -13.15 7.18 -41.95
C TYR A 902 -12.34 7.92 -43.02
N GLN A 903 -12.50 9.24 -43.11
CA GLN A 903 -11.49 10.09 -43.74
C GLN A 903 -10.41 10.39 -42.69
N LEU A 904 -9.13 10.26 -43.03
CA LEU A 904 -8.03 10.44 -42.08
C LEU A 904 -7.33 11.78 -42.25
N HIS A 905 -7.06 12.43 -41.12
CA HIS A 905 -6.18 13.60 -41.01
C HIS A 905 -5.02 13.26 -40.05
N VAL A 906 -3.94 12.72 -40.62
CA VAL A 906 -2.79 12.23 -39.87
C VAL A 906 -1.69 13.28 -39.84
N VAL A 907 -1.17 13.55 -38.65
CA VAL A 907 -0.15 14.59 -38.46
C VAL A 907 1.00 14.02 -37.65
N TRP A 908 2.23 14.13 -38.16
CA TRP A 908 3.40 13.68 -37.40
C TRP A 908 3.96 14.79 -36.53
N GLY A 909 4.40 14.43 -35.33
CA GLY A 909 4.90 15.43 -34.37
C GLY A 909 6.12 16.23 -34.86
N HIS A 910 6.95 15.68 -35.75
CA HIS A 910 8.08 16.41 -36.34
C HIS A 910 7.63 17.49 -37.33
N GLU A 911 6.55 17.26 -38.08
CA GLU A 911 6.01 18.20 -39.07
C GLU A 911 5.47 19.47 -38.39
N ILE A 912 4.82 19.29 -37.23
CA ILE A 912 4.38 20.41 -36.41
C ILE A 912 5.56 21.17 -35.83
N LYS A 913 6.58 20.48 -35.33
CA LYS A 913 7.80 21.13 -34.82
C LYS A 913 8.48 21.98 -35.89
N GLU A 914 8.56 21.49 -37.13
CA GLU A 914 9.11 22.23 -38.27
C GLU A 914 8.24 23.43 -38.67
N LYS A 915 6.91 23.28 -38.69
CA LYS A 915 6.00 24.42 -38.93
C LYS A 915 6.14 25.50 -37.86
N LEU A 916 6.32 25.10 -36.60
CA LEU A 916 6.50 26.03 -35.47
C LEU A 916 7.87 26.72 -35.48
N SER A 917 8.94 26.08 -35.97
CA SER A 917 10.24 26.73 -36.12
C SER A 917 10.21 27.78 -37.23
N ASN A 918 9.46 27.53 -38.30
CA ASN A 918 9.45 28.38 -39.50
C ASN A 918 8.44 29.53 -39.43
N ASN A 919 7.51 29.53 -38.47
CA ASN A 919 6.49 30.57 -38.32
C ASN A 919 6.34 31.04 -36.87
N THR A 920 6.90 32.21 -36.56
CA THR A 920 6.91 32.80 -35.21
C THR A 920 5.49 33.14 -34.70
N GLN A 921 4.59 33.57 -35.59
CA GLN A 921 3.21 33.89 -35.22
C GLN A 921 2.42 32.63 -34.87
N LEU A 922 2.61 31.56 -35.66
CA LEU A 922 2.05 30.25 -35.40
C LEU A 922 2.57 29.68 -34.08
N ARG A 923 3.88 29.78 -33.86
CA ARG A 923 4.52 29.38 -32.60
C ARG A 923 3.88 30.06 -31.40
N ARG A 924 3.66 31.38 -31.48
CA ARG A 924 2.98 32.12 -30.42
C ARG A 924 1.57 31.59 -30.16
N LYS A 925 0.74 31.45 -31.19
CA LYS A 925 -0.63 30.91 -31.06
C LYS A 925 -0.65 29.50 -30.47
N TRP A 926 0.30 28.66 -30.86
CA TRP A 926 0.44 27.29 -30.34
C TRP A 926 0.71 27.26 -28.83
N PHE A 927 1.61 28.11 -28.34
CA PHE A 927 1.91 28.21 -26.91
C PHE A 927 0.86 28.99 -26.10
N GLU A 928 -0.06 29.71 -26.76
CA GLU A 928 -1.22 30.34 -26.12
C GLU A 928 -2.34 29.32 -25.82
N ILE A 929 -2.31 28.13 -26.43
CA ILE A 929 -3.27 27.04 -26.20
C ILE A 929 -2.96 26.31 -24.88
N ASP A 930 -3.97 26.26 -24.01
CA ASP A 930 -3.90 25.56 -22.74
C ASP A 930 -4.06 24.03 -22.91
N CYS A 931 -3.09 23.27 -22.41
CA CYS A 931 -3.19 21.81 -22.27
C CYS A 931 -3.83 21.49 -20.93
N VAL A 932 -5.13 21.20 -20.94
CA VAL A 932 -5.88 21.01 -19.70
C VAL A 932 -5.99 19.52 -19.40
N ARG A 933 -5.42 19.09 -18.28
CA ARG A 933 -5.71 17.75 -17.74
C ARG A 933 -7.08 17.77 -17.06
N PRO A 934 -7.75 16.61 -16.95
CA PRO A 934 -8.97 16.54 -16.16
C PRO A 934 -8.77 17.03 -14.72
N MET A 935 -9.82 17.60 -14.15
CA MET A 935 -9.82 18.19 -12.82
C MET A 935 -9.59 17.11 -11.76
N ASP A 936 -8.57 17.31 -10.93
CA ASP A 936 -8.36 16.57 -9.69
C ASP A 936 -8.83 17.44 -8.52
N PRO A 937 -9.93 17.12 -7.84
CA PRO A 937 -10.43 17.92 -6.73
C PRO A 937 -9.40 18.17 -5.63
N ARG A 938 -8.53 17.21 -5.32
CA ARG A 938 -7.57 17.31 -4.21
C ARG A 938 -6.45 18.28 -4.54
N GLU A 939 -5.91 18.20 -5.76
CA GLU A 939 -4.81 19.03 -6.21
C GLU A 939 -5.29 20.40 -6.70
N ASP A 940 -6.43 20.44 -7.37
CA ASP A 940 -6.89 21.62 -8.11
C ASP A 940 -7.85 22.48 -7.30
N CYS A 941 -8.77 21.90 -6.52
CA CYS A 941 -9.86 22.68 -5.88
C CYS A 941 -9.76 22.80 -4.36
N LEU A 942 -9.28 21.78 -3.66
CA LEU A 942 -9.24 21.77 -2.19
C LEU A 942 -7.95 22.42 -1.69
N ARG A 943 -8.06 23.38 -0.78
CA ARG A 943 -6.94 24.07 -0.13
C ARG A 943 -7.11 24.05 1.40
N GLY A 944 -6.01 24.24 2.11
CA GLY A 944 -6.01 24.39 3.56
C GLY A 944 -6.45 25.79 4.00
N GLY A 945 -6.23 26.11 5.27
CA GLY A 945 -6.44 27.47 5.80
C GLY A 945 -5.56 28.51 5.10
N ARG A 946 -6.07 29.73 4.96
CA ARG A 946 -5.29 30.88 4.48
C ARG A 946 -4.34 31.32 5.58
N THR A 947 -3.04 31.25 5.30
CA THR A 947 -1.99 31.81 6.14
C THR A 947 -1.25 32.87 5.35
N GLU A 948 -1.40 34.13 5.71
CA GLU A 948 -0.76 35.25 5.03
C GLU A 948 -0.19 36.25 6.03
N PRO A 949 1.15 36.41 6.09
CA PRO A 949 1.76 37.42 6.94
C PRO A 949 1.76 38.78 6.26
N PHE A 950 1.03 39.75 6.82
CA PHE A 950 1.08 41.16 6.39
C PHE A 950 2.26 41.92 7.02
N LYS A 951 2.69 41.51 8.22
CA LYS A 951 3.85 42.06 8.96
C LYS A 951 4.51 40.92 9.74
N LEU A 952 5.82 40.73 9.57
CA LEU A 952 6.55 39.62 10.23
C LEU A 952 6.88 39.91 11.70
N HIS A 953 7.08 41.18 12.05
CA HIS A 953 7.38 41.61 13.40
C HIS A 953 6.81 43.01 13.66
N HIS A 954 6.15 43.18 14.81
CA HIS A 954 5.65 44.46 15.27
C HIS A 954 5.94 44.57 16.77
N MET A 955 6.64 45.63 17.14
CA MET A 955 6.70 46.07 18.54
C MET A 955 5.63 47.14 18.70
N CYS A 956 4.77 46.99 19.72
CA CYS A 956 3.78 48.01 20.07
C CYS A 956 4.47 49.27 20.57
N ALA A 957 3.91 50.43 20.24
CA ALA A 957 4.16 51.66 21.00
C ALA A 957 3.52 51.58 22.40
N GLU A 958 3.81 52.54 23.29
CA GLU A 958 3.27 52.57 24.66
C GLU A 958 1.74 52.69 24.71
N ASP A 959 1.11 53.25 23.67
CA ASP A 959 -0.33 53.45 23.49
C ASP A 959 -0.98 52.47 22.51
N GLU A 960 -0.24 51.42 22.09
CA GLU A 960 -0.69 50.44 21.10
C GLU A 960 -0.89 49.05 21.74
N GLU A 961 -2.00 48.40 21.41
CA GLU A 961 -2.29 47.03 21.83
C GLU A 961 -2.48 46.12 20.60
N ILE A 962 -2.01 44.87 20.70
CA ILE A 962 -2.28 43.85 19.68
C ILE A 962 -3.52 43.06 20.08
N LEU A 963 -4.56 43.18 19.26
CA LEU A 963 -5.77 42.36 19.39
C LEU A 963 -5.60 41.01 18.68
N TYR A 964 -5.81 39.91 19.40
CA TYR A 964 -5.85 38.56 18.85
C TYR A 964 -7.29 38.05 18.77
N ILE A 965 -7.80 37.84 17.56
CA ILE A 965 -9.15 37.31 17.32
C ILE A 965 -9.03 35.88 16.79
N ASP A 966 -9.69 34.95 17.46
CA ASP A 966 -9.77 33.54 17.05
C ASP A 966 -11.23 33.11 16.87
N ILE A 967 -11.53 32.45 15.74
CA ILE A 967 -12.86 31.89 15.49
C ILE A 967 -12.89 30.51 16.13
N VAL A 968 -13.62 30.39 17.24
CA VAL A 968 -13.80 29.13 17.96
C VAL A 968 -14.43 28.08 17.03
N SER A 969 -13.68 27.02 16.74
CA SER A 969 -14.16 25.88 15.94
C SER A 969 -14.66 26.25 14.53
N LEU A 970 -13.88 27.04 13.77
CA LEU A 970 -14.23 27.49 12.41
C LEU A 970 -14.80 26.39 11.49
N TYR A 971 -14.11 25.25 11.35
CA TYR A 971 -14.58 24.17 10.46
C TYR A 971 -15.88 23.51 10.95
N PRO A 972 -16.02 23.11 12.22
CA PRO A 972 -17.31 22.67 12.77
C PRO A 972 -18.45 23.69 12.57
N TYR A 973 -18.18 24.98 12.74
CA TYR A 973 -19.17 26.03 12.48
C TYR A 973 -19.64 26.01 11.02
N VAL A 974 -18.70 25.95 10.06
CA VAL A 974 -19.05 25.83 8.64
C VAL A 974 -19.83 24.53 8.36
N MET A 975 -19.44 23.41 8.95
CA MET A 975 -20.12 22.12 8.84
C MET A 975 -21.57 22.15 9.34
N LYS A 976 -21.84 22.92 10.40
CA LYS A 976 -23.17 23.08 11.01
C LYS A 976 -24.05 24.10 10.26
N ALA A 977 -23.46 25.21 9.85
CA ALA A 977 -24.18 26.38 9.35
C ALA A 977 -24.35 26.40 7.82
N ARG A 978 -23.50 25.69 7.07
CA ARG A 978 -23.52 25.70 5.60
C ARG A 978 -24.04 24.37 5.03
N SER A 979 -24.51 24.45 3.80
CA SER A 979 -24.99 23.29 3.04
C SER A 979 -23.84 22.61 2.31
N PHE A 980 -23.85 21.28 2.25
CA PHE A 980 -22.83 20.45 1.60
C PHE A 980 -23.41 19.63 0.45
N PRO A 981 -22.60 19.33 -0.60
CA PRO A 981 -23.08 18.55 -1.73
C PRO A 981 -23.35 17.10 -1.33
N ILE A 982 -24.45 16.54 -1.82
CA ILE A 982 -24.82 15.13 -1.66
C ILE A 982 -25.08 14.50 -3.03
N GLY A 983 -24.92 13.19 -3.15
CA GLY A 983 -25.09 12.52 -4.44
C GLY A 983 -23.86 12.63 -5.36
N HIS A 984 -24.03 12.09 -6.56
CA HIS A 984 -23.05 12.22 -7.63
C HIS A 984 -23.12 13.60 -8.28
N PRO A 985 -21.98 14.22 -8.63
CA PRO A 985 -22.00 15.39 -9.48
C PRO A 985 -22.29 15.00 -10.93
N ASN A 986 -22.93 15.91 -11.66
CA ASN A 986 -22.92 15.92 -13.12
C ASN A 986 -21.58 16.52 -13.56
N VAL A 987 -20.73 15.69 -14.18
CA VAL A 987 -19.43 16.11 -14.69
C VAL A 987 -19.63 16.67 -16.09
N LEU A 988 -19.58 17.99 -16.21
CA LEU A 988 -19.74 18.73 -17.45
C LEU A 988 -18.36 19.11 -17.99
N THR A 989 -18.11 18.78 -19.25
CA THR A 989 -16.88 19.12 -19.98
C THR A 989 -17.17 20.20 -21.01
N ARG A 990 -16.11 20.72 -21.63
CA ARG A 990 -16.15 21.91 -22.47
C ARG A 990 -17.24 21.91 -23.55
N GLU A 991 -17.52 20.79 -24.19
CA GLU A 991 -18.55 20.68 -25.24
C GLU A 991 -19.95 21.00 -24.73
N THR A 992 -20.29 20.58 -23.50
CA THR A 992 -21.58 20.88 -22.87
C THR A 992 -21.61 22.30 -22.31
N LEU A 993 -20.46 22.78 -21.83
CA LEU A 993 -20.32 24.10 -21.19
C LEU A 993 -20.36 25.26 -22.19
N LEU A 994 -20.09 25.03 -23.48
CA LEU A 994 -20.10 26.07 -24.51
C LEU A 994 -21.41 26.14 -25.32
N LEU A 995 -22.35 25.22 -25.11
CA LEU A 995 -23.66 25.24 -25.79
C LEU A 995 -24.67 26.15 -25.06
N PRO A 996 -25.61 26.79 -25.78
CA PRO A 996 -26.74 27.48 -25.14
C PRO A 996 -27.53 26.51 -24.25
N PRO A 997 -28.07 26.94 -23.09
CA PRO A 997 -28.39 28.31 -22.67
C PRO A 997 -27.33 28.98 -21.77
N ASN A 998 -26.06 28.58 -21.83
CA ASN A 998 -25.04 29.07 -20.90
C ASN A 998 -24.72 30.57 -21.08
N ASN A 999 -24.45 31.28 -19.98
CA ASN A 999 -24.05 32.69 -20.03
C ASN A 999 -22.73 32.86 -20.80
N PRO A 1000 -22.66 33.79 -21.77
CA PRO A 1000 -21.43 34.02 -22.52
C PRO A 1000 -20.32 34.49 -21.59
N LEU A 1001 -19.12 33.93 -21.78
CA LEU A 1001 -17.91 34.40 -21.11
C LEU A 1001 -17.52 35.79 -21.65
N PRO A 1002 -16.89 36.66 -20.84
CA PRO A 1002 -16.41 36.41 -19.48
C PRO A 1002 -17.49 36.60 -18.40
N TRP A 1003 -17.46 35.77 -17.35
CA TRP A 1003 -18.29 35.99 -16.16
C TRP A 1003 -17.67 37.06 -15.27
N THR A 1004 -18.47 38.05 -14.89
CA THR A 1004 -18.01 39.23 -14.13
C THR A 1004 -18.73 39.42 -12.80
N THR A 1005 -19.82 38.69 -12.58
CA THR A 1005 -20.64 38.74 -11.35
C THR A 1005 -21.06 37.32 -10.97
N PRO A 1006 -21.37 37.05 -9.69
CA PRO A 1006 -21.80 35.74 -9.22
C PRO A 1006 -23.01 35.16 -9.96
N GLU A 1007 -23.95 35.99 -10.41
CA GLU A 1007 -25.17 35.58 -11.11
C GLU A 1007 -24.87 34.93 -12.46
N HIS A 1008 -23.70 35.20 -13.04
CA HIS A 1008 -23.27 34.56 -14.27
C HIS A 1008 -22.94 33.07 -14.05
N ASN A 1009 -22.51 32.69 -12.84
CA ASN A 1009 -22.18 31.32 -12.49
C ASN A 1009 -23.42 30.56 -11.99
N ILE A 1010 -24.03 29.78 -12.89
CA ILE A 1010 -25.19 28.94 -12.59
C ILE A 1010 -24.82 27.58 -11.96
N TYR A 1011 -23.54 27.25 -11.83
CA TYR A 1011 -23.09 25.94 -11.37
C TYR A 1011 -22.70 25.94 -9.90
N LYS A 1012 -23.04 24.84 -9.21
CA LYS A 1012 -22.82 24.66 -7.79
C LYS A 1012 -21.96 23.42 -7.52
N GLY A 1013 -20.69 23.63 -7.19
CA GLY A 1013 -19.75 22.55 -6.93
C GLY A 1013 -18.30 22.95 -7.14
N LEU A 1014 -17.59 22.20 -7.99
CA LEU A 1014 -16.18 22.42 -8.33
C LEU A 1014 -16.06 22.86 -9.79
N LEU A 1015 -15.21 23.83 -10.08
CA LEU A 1015 -15.04 24.39 -11.41
C LEU A 1015 -13.55 24.53 -11.75
N LEU A 1016 -13.14 24.00 -12.90
CA LEU A 1016 -11.84 24.22 -13.52
C LEU A 1016 -11.96 25.35 -14.53
N VAL A 1017 -11.41 26.51 -14.15
CA VAL A 1017 -11.62 27.78 -14.85
C VAL A 1017 -10.30 28.51 -15.06
N ARG A 1018 -10.28 29.35 -16.10
CA ARG A 1018 -9.26 30.40 -16.23
C ARG A 1018 -9.80 31.69 -15.63
N VAL A 1019 -9.12 32.18 -14.60
CA VAL A 1019 -9.49 33.40 -13.89
C VAL A 1019 -8.53 34.54 -14.22
N GLN A 1020 -9.09 35.73 -14.40
CA GLN A 1020 -8.38 36.98 -14.58
C GLN A 1020 -8.62 37.88 -13.36
N PRO A 1021 -7.59 38.20 -12.57
CA PRO A 1021 -7.73 39.11 -11.44
C PRO A 1021 -7.92 40.57 -11.84
N PRO A 1022 -8.50 41.41 -10.97
CA PRO A 1022 -8.52 42.86 -11.17
C PRO A 1022 -7.09 43.43 -11.13
N ASN A 1023 -6.86 44.58 -11.78
CA ASN A 1023 -5.55 45.25 -11.80
C ASN A 1023 -5.10 45.67 -10.39
N PHE A 1024 -6.05 46.01 -9.53
CA PHE A 1024 -5.88 46.41 -8.14
C PHE A 1024 -7.10 45.92 -7.34
N MET A 1025 -6.92 45.65 -6.06
CA MET A 1025 -8.05 45.37 -5.16
C MET A 1025 -8.66 46.69 -4.69
N ASN A 1026 -10.00 46.78 -4.69
CA ASN A 1026 -10.69 47.94 -4.14
C ASN A 1026 -10.61 47.92 -2.60
N GLY A 1027 -10.36 49.08 -1.97
CA GLY A 1027 -10.60 49.30 -0.54
C GLY A 1027 -9.71 48.54 0.46
N ASN A 1028 -8.38 48.51 0.28
CA ASN A 1028 -7.42 47.80 1.16
C ASN A 1028 -7.72 46.30 1.40
N LEU A 1029 -8.58 45.69 0.58
CA LEU A 1029 -8.94 44.29 0.70
C LEU A 1029 -7.82 43.39 0.15
N PRO A 1030 -7.49 42.29 0.82
CA PRO A 1030 -6.44 41.41 0.35
C PRO A 1030 -6.95 40.55 -0.82
N PRO A 1031 -6.07 40.09 -1.74
CA PRO A 1031 -6.46 39.23 -2.85
C PRO A 1031 -7.18 37.95 -2.38
N VAL A 1032 -8.05 37.41 -3.23
CA VAL A 1032 -9.00 36.36 -2.82
C VAL A 1032 -8.54 34.97 -3.24
N LEU A 1033 -8.26 34.78 -4.53
CA LEU A 1033 -8.05 33.46 -5.09
C LEU A 1033 -6.61 32.98 -4.89
N PRO A 1034 -6.41 31.76 -4.35
CA PRO A 1034 -5.08 31.18 -4.26
C PRO A 1034 -4.57 30.74 -5.63
N TYR A 1035 -3.27 30.88 -5.83
CA TYR A 1035 -2.52 30.42 -6.99
C TYR A 1035 -1.27 29.67 -6.52
N ARG A 1036 -1.05 28.47 -7.07
CA ARG A 1036 0.17 27.70 -6.82
C ARG A 1036 1.19 28.00 -7.93
N THR A 1037 2.31 28.59 -7.55
CA THR A 1037 3.41 28.91 -8.47
C THR A 1037 4.11 27.64 -8.97
N TYR A 1038 4.92 27.75 -10.02
CA TYR A 1038 5.65 26.60 -10.59
C TYR A 1038 6.56 25.86 -9.61
N ASP A 1039 7.06 26.54 -8.56
CA ASP A 1039 7.87 25.94 -7.49
C ASP A 1039 7.03 25.33 -6.35
N GLY A 1040 5.70 25.28 -6.52
CA GLY A 1040 4.77 24.63 -5.61
C GLY A 1040 4.27 25.49 -4.45
N ARG A 1041 4.67 26.77 -4.34
CA ARG A 1041 4.21 27.65 -3.25
C ARG A 1041 2.79 28.14 -3.49
N LEU A 1042 1.97 28.16 -2.43
CA LEU A 1042 0.64 28.74 -2.47
C LEU A 1042 0.72 30.24 -2.16
N THR A 1043 0.23 31.07 -3.06
CA THR A 1043 0.23 32.54 -2.95
C THR A 1043 -1.15 33.09 -3.31
N PHE A 1044 -1.40 34.37 -3.03
CA PHE A 1044 -2.64 35.06 -3.41
C PHE A 1044 -2.33 36.28 -4.31
N PRO A 1045 -1.89 36.08 -5.56
CA PRO A 1045 -1.42 37.17 -6.41
C PRO A 1045 -2.54 37.80 -7.25
N LEU A 1046 -2.26 38.98 -7.81
CA LEU A 1046 -3.07 39.59 -8.88
C LEU A 1046 -2.47 39.38 -10.29
N CYS A 1047 -1.37 38.64 -10.38
CA CYS A 1047 -0.69 38.26 -11.61
C CYS A 1047 0.09 36.96 -11.41
N ALA A 1048 -0.28 35.89 -12.12
CA ALA A 1048 0.44 34.62 -12.07
C ALA A 1048 1.91 34.77 -12.44
N LYS A 1049 2.21 35.44 -13.56
CA LYS A 1049 3.59 35.62 -14.03
C LYS A 1049 4.48 36.40 -13.04
N CYS A 1050 3.94 37.39 -12.33
CA CYS A 1050 4.69 38.06 -11.26
C CYS A 1050 4.95 37.12 -10.08
N ALA A 1051 3.99 36.30 -9.69
CA ALA A 1051 4.15 35.32 -8.62
C ALA A 1051 5.22 34.28 -8.98
N ASP A 1052 5.16 33.72 -10.18
CA ASP A 1052 6.13 32.75 -10.69
C ASP A 1052 7.55 33.34 -10.76
N ASN A 1053 7.66 34.57 -11.27
CA ASN A 1053 8.95 35.27 -11.38
C ASN A 1053 9.42 35.90 -10.05
N ARG A 1054 8.60 35.84 -8.99
CA ARG A 1054 8.83 36.54 -7.71
C ARG A 1054 9.12 38.04 -7.87
N GLN A 1055 8.48 38.66 -8.85
CA GLN A 1055 8.68 40.06 -9.20
C GLN A 1055 8.23 40.99 -8.06
N GLN A 1056 9.13 41.89 -7.63
CA GLN A 1056 8.86 42.90 -6.61
C GLN A 1056 8.48 44.27 -7.19
N GLN A 1057 8.66 44.46 -8.50
CA GLN A 1057 8.35 45.71 -9.20
C GLN A 1057 6.88 45.74 -9.64
N PRO A 1058 6.28 46.94 -9.83
CA PRO A 1058 4.92 47.08 -10.35
C PRO A 1058 4.67 46.23 -11.60
N CYS A 1059 3.52 45.58 -11.66
CA CYS A 1059 3.19 44.66 -12.74
C CYS A 1059 2.88 45.42 -14.04
N THR A 1060 3.51 45.03 -15.14
CA THR A 1060 3.25 45.54 -16.51
C THR A 1060 2.74 44.45 -17.46
N HIS A 1061 2.43 43.26 -16.93
CA HIS A 1061 1.99 42.10 -17.70
C HIS A 1061 0.57 42.30 -18.25
N ARG A 1062 0.30 41.70 -19.42
CA ARG A 1062 -1.02 41.76 -20.05
C ARG A 1062 -2.02 40.83 -19.35
N GLU A 1063 -3.31 41.06 -19.57
CA GLU A 1063 -4.41 40.30 -18.95
C GLU A 1063 -4.23 38.77 -19.05
N ARG A 1064 -3.83 38.25 -20.21
CA ARG A 1064 -3.57 36.82 -20.43
C ARG A 1064 -2.42 36.30 -19.55
N GLU A 1065 -1.33 37.05 -19.43
CA GLU A 1065 -0.17 36.70 -18.59
C GLU A 1065 -0.46 36.81 -17.09
N ARG A 1066 -1.42 37.68 -16.73
CA ARG A 1066 -1.90 37.84 -15.37
C ARG A 1066 -2.86 36.71 -14.97
N SER A 1067 -3.61 36.16 -15.93
CA SER A 1067 -4.58 35.08 -15.72
C SER A 1067 -3.93 33.71 -15.51
N TRP A 1068 -4.62 32.79 -14.83
CA TRP A 1068 -4.19 31.40 -14.66
C TRP A 1068 -5.37 30.44 -14.72
N LEU A 1069 -5.04 29.17 -14.99
CA LEU A 1069 -5.96 28.04 -15.00
C LEU A 1069 -5.82 27.28 -13.68
N THR A 1070 -6.91 27.13 -12.93
CA THR A 1070 -6.94 26.26 -11.74
C THR A 1070 -8.38 25.92 -11.33
N GLY A 1071 -8.51 24.97 -10.41
CA GLY A 1071 -9.79 24.55 -9.86
C GLY A 1071 -10.21 25.41 -8.67
N TYR A 1072 -11.50 25.70 -8.55
CA TYR A 1072 -12.07 26.40 -7.40
C TYR A 1072 -13.40 25.80 -6.99
N THR A 1073 -13.77 26.01 -5.73
CA THR A 1073 -15.16 25.83 -5.31
C THR A 1073 -16.00 27.01 -5.84
N HIS A 1074 -17.26 26.76 -6.17
CA HIS A 1074 -18.18 27.83 -6.59
C HIS A 1074 -18.29 28.96 -5.54
N VAL A 1075 -18.16 28.64 -4.24
CA VAL A 1075 -18.23 29.62 -3.14
C VAL A 1075 -17.07 30.62 -3.23
N GLU A 1076 -15.84 30.12 -3.35
CA GLU A 1076 -14.65 30.97 -3.49
C GLU A 1076 -14.68 31.77 -4.79
N LEU A 1077 -15.13 31.13 -5.88
CA LEU A 1077 -15.20 31.78 -7.19
C LEU A 1077 -16.23 32.92 -7.20
N ASN A 1078 -17.41 32.70 -6.64
CA ASN A 1078 -18.45 33.74 -6.55
C ASN A 1078 -17.98 34.92 -5.70
N TYR A 1079 -17.36 34.66 -4.54
CA TYR A 1079 -16.77 35.71 -3.72
C TYR A 1079 -15.64 36.48 -4.44
N ALA A 1080 -14.88 35.82 -5.30
CA ALA A 1080 -13.88 36.49 -6.14
C ALA A 1080 -14.52 37.37 -7.22
N LEU A 1081 -15.61 36.92 -7.87
CA LEU A 1081 -16.36 37.70 -8.86
C LEU A 1081 -16.90 39.00 -8.24
N GLU A 1082 -17.43 38.96 -7.01
CA GLU A 1082 -17.83 40.17 -6.25
C GLU A 1082 -16.68 41.17 -6.05
N ARG A 1083 -15.43 40.71 -6.11
CA ARG A 1083 -14.21 41.52 -5.93
C ARG A 1083 -13.52 41.87 -7.24
N GLY A 1084 -14.21 41.75 -8.37
CA GLY A 1084 -13.74 42.20 -9.68
C GLY A 1084 -12.85 41.22 -10.42
N TYR A 1085 -12.74 39.97 -9.94
CA TYR A 1085 -12.18 38.89 -10.76
C TYR A 1085 -13.14 38.57 -11.92
N LYS A 1086 -12.60 38.01 -13.00
CA LYS A 1086 -13.37 37.57 -14.16
C LYS A 1086 -13.04 36.12 -14.50
N VAL A 1087 -14.03 35.32 -14.85
CA VAL A 1087 -13.80 34.01 -15.47
C VAL A 1087 -13.77 34.21 -16.98
N VAL A 1088 -12.63 33.94 -17.62
CA VAL A 1088 -12.44 34.18 -19.06
C VAL A 1088 -12.52 32.89 -19.88
N ASP A 1089 -12.36 31.73 -19.25
CA ASP A 1089 -12.53 30.42 -19.89
C ASP A 1089 -12.95 29.36 -18.87
N ILE A 1090 -13.65 28.33 -19.32
CA ILE A 1090 -14.16 27.22 -18.50
C ILE A 1090 -13.85 25.89 -19.18
N TYR A 1091 -13.39 24.90 -18.41
CA TYR A 1091 -12.91 23.63 -18.96
C TYR A 1091 -13.69 22.42 -18.44
N GLU A 1092 -13.94 22.37 -17.14
CA GLU A 1092 -14.62 21.24 -16.49
C GLU A 1092 -15.41 21.75 -15.28
N VAL A 1093 -16.62 21.23 -15.07
CA VAL A 1093 -17.47 21.56 -13.93
C VAL A 1093 -18.04 20.28 -13.34
N TRP A 1094 -17.92 20.13 -12.03
CA TRP A 1094 -18.63 19.11 -11.27
C TRP A 1094 -19.80 19.78 -10.56
N ASN A 1095 -20.97 19.72 -11.19
CA ASN A 1095 -22.18 20.35 -10.67
C ASN A 1095 -22.97 19.37 -9.81
N TYR A 1096 -23.23 19.73 -8.55
CA TYR A 1096 -24.06 18.95 -7.65
C TYR A 1096 -25.46 19.53 -7.59
N GLU A 1097 -26.46 18.77 -8.00
CA GLU A 1097 -27.86 19.20 -7.98
C GLU A 1097 -28.43 19.26 -6.57
N LYS A 1098 -27.98 18.36 -5.68
CA LYS A 1098 -28.52 18.19 -4.33
C LYS A 1098 -27.51 18.65 -3.28
N TRP A 1099 -28.02 19.40 -2.31
CA TRP A 1099 -27.23 19.93 -1.20
C TRP A 1099 -28.04 19.83 0.10
N ASP A 1100 -27.38 19.46 1.19
CA ASP A 1100 -28.02 19.23 2.49
C ASP A 1100 -27.38 20.12 3.58
N PRO A 1101 -28.14 21.03 4.22
CA PRO A 1101 -27.66 21.85 5.35
C PRO A 1101 -27.58 21.10 6.68
N ASN A 1102 -28.12 19.89 6.76
CA ASN A 1102 -28.18 19.08 7.98
C ASN A 1102 -27.15 17.95 8.01
N LEU A 1103 -26.45 17.68 6.90
CA LEU A 1103 -25.56 16.51 6.75
C LEU A 1103 -24.61 16.31 7.94
N PHE A 1104 -23.98 17.37 8.44
CA PHE A 1104 -23.06 17.31 9.59
C PHE A 1104 -23.62 17.92 10.87
N ARG A 1105 -24.82 18.50 10.84
CA ARG A 1105 -25.35 19.30 11.94
C ARG A 1105 -25.48 18.51 13.23
N SER A 1106 -26.10 17.33 13.18
CA SER A 1106 -26.27 16.48 14.35
C SER A 1106 -24.94 16.00 14.91
N TYR A 1107 -24.00 15.59 14.04
CA TYR A 1107 -22.65 15.20 14.44
C TYR A 1107 -21.94 16.35 15.18
N VAL A 1108 -21.93 17.54 14.59
CA VAL A 1108 -21.28 18.71 15.18
C VAL A 1108 -21.95 19.12 16.49
N ASN A 1109 -23.29 19.17 16.55
CA ASN A 1109 -24.02 19.52 17.76
C ASN A 1109 -23.70 18.57 18.92
N THR A 1110 -23.65 17.25 18.67
CA THR A 1110 -23.29 16.27 19.70
C THR A 1110 -21.89 16.54 20.27
N PHE A 1111 -20.87 16.71 19.42
CA PHE A 1111 -19.49 16.88 19.90
C PHE A 1111 -19.19 18.28 20.44
N ILE A 1112 -19.85 19.34 19.93
CA ILE A 1112 -19.77 20.68 20.53
C ILE A 1112 -20.45 20.69 21.90
N GLY A 1113 -21.61 20.06 22.06
CA GLY A 1113 -22.27 19.93 23.35
C GLY A 1113 -21.38 19.20 24.37
N LEU A 1114 -20.79 18.07 23.99
CA LEU A 1114 -19.84 17.34 24.83
C LEU A 1114 -18.60 18.18 25.19
N LYS A 1115 -18.03 18.90 24.21
CA LYS A 1115 -16.91 19.82 24.43
C LYS A 1115 -17.28 20.91 25.44
N GLN A 1116 -18.44 21.53 25.27
CA GLN A 1116 -18.87 22.64 26.12
C GLN A 1116 -19.13 22.18 27.56
N GLN A 1117 -19.79 21.02 27.73
CA GLN A 1117 -20.00 20.43 29.05
C GLN A 1117 -18.67 20.12 29.75
N ALA A 1118 -17.68 19.58 29.02
CA ALA A 1118 -16.38 19.29 29.59
C ALA A 1118 -15.50 20.54 29.88
N SER A 1119 -15.88 21.72 29.38
CA SER A 1119 -15.11 22.98 29.50
C SER A 1119 -15.35 23.72 30.81
N GLY A 1120 -16.42 23.38 31.53
CA GLY A 1120 -16.88 24.09 32.70
C GLY A 1120 -17.59 25.40 32.42
N TRP A 1121 -18.02 26.04 33.50
CA TRP A 1121 -18.77 27.29 33.44
C TRP A 1121 -17.89 28.43 32.89
N PRO A 1122 -18.40 29.23 31.93
CA PRO A 1122 -17.70 30.41 31.44
C PRO A 1122 -17.43 31.45 32.54
N ASP A 1123 -16.41 32.28 32.30
CA ASP A 1123 -16.11 33.40 33.18
C ASP A 1123 -17.30 34.39 33.17
N GLY A 1124 -17.89 34.65 34.34
CA GLY A 1124 -19.12 35.45 34.50
C GLY A 1124 -20.36 34.65 34.93
N CYS A 1125 -20.36 33.32 34.81
CA CYS A 1125 -21.46 32.45 35.25
C CYS A 1125 -21.36 32.06 36.74
N ALA A 1126 -21.37 33.05 37.64
CA ALA A 1126 -21.13 32.84 39.07
C ALA A 1126 -22.40 32.44 39.84
N SER A 1127 -23.54 33.08 39.54
CA SER A 1127 -24.82 32.82 40.20
C SER A 1127 -25.65 31.75 39.46
N GLU A 1128 -26.67 31.20 40.13
CA GLU A 1128 -27.62 30.28 39.50
C GLU A 1128 -28.40 30.93 38.34
N LEU A 1129 -28.66 32.24 38.43
CA LEU A 1129 -29.30 33.03 37.37
C LEU A 1129 -28.39 33.12 36.14
N ASP A 1130 -27.11 33.47 36.33
CA ASP A 1130 -26.15 33.56 35.21
C ASP A 1130 -25.99 32.21 34.50
N ARG A 1131 -26.01 31.11 35.27
CA ARG A 1131 -25.95 29.75 34.74
C ARG A 1131 -27.20 29.41 33.93
N ALA A 1132 -28.39 29.75 34.43
CA ALA A 1132 -29.64 29.52 33.72
C ALA A 1132 -29.72 30.36 32.42
N ASP A 1133 -29.31 31.63 32.48
CA ASP A 1133 -29.25 32.53 31.33
C ASP A 1133 -28.27 32.02 30.27
N TYR A 1134 -27.09 31.54 30.70
CA TYR A 1134 -26.12 30.92 29.80
C TYR A 1134 -26.68 29.68 29.09
N LEU A 1135 -27.35 28.78 29.82
CA LEU A 1135 -27.97 27.59 29.22
C LEU A 1135 -29.04 27.97 28.20
N ALA A 1136 -29.91 28.91 28.55
CA ALA A 1136 -30.98 29.40 27.67
C ALA A 1136 -30.42 30.11 26.43
N GLU A 1137 -29.37 30.92 26.59
CA GLU A 1137 -28.69 31.56 25.48
C GLU A 1137 -28.00 30.53 24.58
N PHE A 1138 -27.30 29.55 25.14
CA PHE A 1138 -26.62 28.52 24.37
C PHE A 1138 -27.63 27.67 23.57
N GLU A 1139 -28.76 27.30 24.17
CA GLU A 1139 -29.84 26.62 23.46
C GLU A 1139 -30.43 27.51 22.35
N ARG A 1140 -30.67 28.80 22.63
CA ARG A 1140 -31.23 29.73 21.65
C ARG A 1140 -30.30 30.00 20.47
N VAL A 1141 -29.00 30.15 20.72
CA VAL A 1141 -27.99 30.51 19.70
C VAL A 1141 -27.48 29.28 18.97
N GLU A 1142 -27.13 28.23 19.71
CA GLU A 1142 -26.51 27.03 19.15
C GLU A 1142 -27.53 25.92 18.84
N GLY A 1143 -28.74 25.94 19.42
CA GLY A 1143 -29.71 24.85 19.28
C GLY A 1143 -29.22 23.55 19.93
N ILE A 1144 -28.45 23.66 21.01
CA ILE A 1144 -27.85 22.53 21.74
C ILE A 1144 -28.29 22.64 23.20
N PHE A 1145 -28.93 21.58 23.70
CA PHE A 1145 -29.22 21.44 25.12
C PHE A 1145 -27.97 20.97 25.87
N LEU A 1146 -27.60 21.68 26.93
CA LEU A 1146 -26.48 21.32 27.80
C LEU A 1146 -27.02 20.80 29.14
N ASP A 1147 -26.46 19.68 29.60
CA ASP A 1147 -26.76 19.11 30.90
C ASP A 1147 -25.93 19.83 31.98
N PRO A 1148 -26.55 20.60 32.89
CA PRO A 1148 -25.84 21.37 33.91
C PRO A 1148 -25.03 20.51 34.87
N GLU A 1149 -25.46 19.26 35.12
CA GLU A 1149 -24.73 18.34 36.00
C GLU A 1149 -23.41 17.86 35.40
N ARG A 1150 -23.28 17.93 34.06
CA ARG A 1150 -22.07 17.55 33.32
C ARG A 1150 -21.11 18.72 33.09
N ILE A 1151 -21.47 19.94 33.52
CA ILE A 1151 -20.61 21.12 33.39
C ILE A 1151 -19.61 21.15 34.56
N GLU A 1152 -18.51 20.40 34.41
CA GLU A 1152 -17.46 20.25 35.43
C GLU A 1152 -16.47 21.42 35.46
N THR A 1153 -15.91 21.77 36.62
CA THR A 1153 -14.88 22.83 36.76
C THR A 1153 -13.69 22.62 35.79
N LYS A 1154 -13.50 23.56 34.83
CA LYS A 1154 -12.43 23.66 33.81
C LYS A 1154 -11.53 22.41 33.70
N SER A 1155 -12.07 21.31 33.17
CA SER A 1155 -11.24 20.15 32.76
C SER A 1155 -10.49 20.49 31.48
N TRP A 1156 -9.29 19.93 31.28
CA TRP A 1156 -8.45 20.25 30.11
C TRP A 1156 -9.00 19.67 28.79
N PHE A 1157 -10.13 18.96 28.84
CA PHE A 1157 -10.80 18.31 27.71
C PHE A 1157 -11.27 19.30 26.62
N ALA A 1158 -11.29 20.60 26.93
CA ALA A 1158 -11.84 21.68 26.11
C ALA A 1158 -10.95 22.19 24.95
N LYS A 1159 -9.66 21.80 24.87
CA LYS A 1159 -8.74 22.30 23.82
C LYS A 1159 -8.49 21.31 22.69
#